data_AF-M2UTP6-F1
#
_entry.id   AF-M2UTP6-F1
#
_cell.length_a   1.000
_cell.length_b   1.000
_cell.length_c   1.000
_cell.angle_alpha   90.00
_cell.angle_beta   90.00
_cell.angle_gamma   90.00
#
_symmetry.space_group_name_H-M   'P 1'
#
loop_
_entity.id
_entity.type
_entity.pdbx_description
1 polymer ?
#
loop_
_entity_poly.entity_id
_entity_poly.type
_entity_poly.pdbx_seq_one_letter_code
_entity_poly.pdbx_strand_id
1 'polypeptide(L)'
;MAKDKKKASGGKAAAKAAKAAKQEKKAGKKDKKLASKTQELDSDAEDVDLDAILAQYAKEQEQHHAITEIAAEPPSARTSCTLLANPANENEVFLFGGEYFNGATAKFFNDLMIYNIKQDGWKQVTSPNSPLPRSGHAWCRAANTKDIYLFGGEFSSPKQGTFYHYNDFWKLDPTNREWTRMEGKSKTAAPPARSGHRMVSFKQYIILWGGFQDTSATTKYLNDLWIYDCVNFSWHTPKLQAARAIPDARSSFTFLPHDQGAVIYGGYSRVKTQAGGKQQQQGKGKKSGGGGPASRMVLKPKVHDDTWFLRITPPPADQPSTTLPTVSWEKRKKPANAPNPPRAGATMAYHKGRGVMFGGVHDVEESEEGIDSEFFNQLFIWNVERNRFMPLTLRRPKQNANKKAAQQANVSRRDRGKAAEEELLANLKALEMKAGVAQDPDSEDEAAKAAEEDEEEDTRPEKPKLFEFPHPRFNAALTVQADTLYIYGGTYEKGDREFTFDELWSVNLNHLDGVTEIFKRDLEDWQGSEDEADSDEEDDSEEDEDEDEDAEDYDAKSASTAPTSIADSVAPPATEDLGPQEEISALTDTLPHPRPFESLRDFYARTSEQWQNIILEELERKGTSVEKSPKEVKKLAFERAEEKWWDCREEIRALEDEQEAAGIGEVVSLADKEGASGAGGVGRRR
;
A
#
# COMPACT_ATOMS: atom_id res chain seq x y z
N MET A 1 -38.77 -43.47 -49.87
CA MET A 1 -39.47 -42.18 -49.68
C MET A 1 -39.61 -41.91 -48.18
N ALA A 2 -39.16 -40.75 -47.68
CA ALA A 2 -39.46 -40.27 -46.31
C ALA A 2 -40.92 -39.75 -46.25
N LYS A 3 -41.59 -39.46 -45.12
CA LYS A 3 -41.28 -38.90 -43.78
C LYS A 3 -42.33 -39.45 -42.77
N ASP A 4 -42.42 -39.15 -41.47
CA ASP A 4 -41.90 -38.04 -40.66
C ASP A 4 -41.66 -38.44 -39.19
N LYS A 5 -40.77 -37.73 -38.48
CA LYS A 5 -40.40 -38.02 -37.08
C LYS A 5 -39.97 -36.74 -36.35
N LYS A 6 -40.84 -36.13 -35.52
CA LYS A 6 -40.45 -34.98 -34.67
C LYS A 6 -41.40 -34.67 -33.50
N LYS A 7 -40.90 -34.85 -32.26
CA LYS A 7 -41.17 -34.10 -30.99
C LYS A 7 -41.10 -35.03 -29.77
N ALA A 8 -39.99 -35.01 -29.02
CA ALA A 8 -39.92 -35.58 -27.66
C ALA A 8 -38.72 -35.12 -26.78
N SER A 9 -37.67 -34.48 -27.32
CA SER A 9 -36.40 -34.28 -26.57
C SER A 9 -36.15 -32.89 -25.97
N GLY A 10 -36.87 -31.84 -26.37
CA GLY A 10 -36.53 -30.45 -26.00
C GLY A 10 -36.76 -30.05 -24.53
N GLY A 11 -37.74 -30.65 -23.85
CA GLY A 11 -38.18 -30.17 -22.52
C GLY A 11 -37.18 -30.41 -21.38
N LYS A 12 -36.37 -31.47 -21.45
CA LYS A 12 -35.47 -31.86 -20.34
C LYS A 12 -34.22 -30.97 -20.23
N ALA A 13 -33.72 -30.45 -21.36
CA ALA A 13 -32.59 -29.53 -21.39
C ALA A 13 -32.97 -28.14 -20.84
N ALA A 14 -34.10 -27.58 -21.31
CA ALA A 14 -34.62 -26.29 -20.85
C ALA A 14 -34.88 -26.27 -19.33
N ALA A 15 -35.45 -27.36 -18.79
CA ALA A 15 -35.69 -27.49 -17.35
C ALA A 15 -34.40 -27.57 -16.51
N LYS A 16 -33.29 -28.08 -17.07
CA LYS A 16 -31.99 -28.14 -16.39
C LYS A 16 -31.29 -26.78 -16.40
N ALA A 17 -31.30 -26.08 -17.54
CA ALA A 17 -30.80 -24.71 -17.67
C ALA A 17 -31.56 -23.73 -16.77
N ALA A 18 -32.89 -23.82 -16.72
CA ALA A 18 -33.72 -22.99 -15.84
C ALA A 18 -33.48 -23.26 -14.34
N LYS A 19 -33.03 -24.46 -13.96
CA LYS A 19 -32.60 -24.73 -12.58
C LYS A 19 -31.22 -24.14 -12.27
N ALA A 20 -30.26 -24.25 -13.19
CA ALA A 20 -28.93 -23.66 -13.04
C ALA A 20 -29.00 -22.13 -12.86
N ALA A 21 -29.69 -21.43 -13.78
CA ALA A 21 -29.87 -19.97 -13.69
C ALA A 21 -30.62 -19.52 -12.42
N LYS A 22 -31.46 -20.39 -11.83
CA LYS A 22 -32.18 -20.12 -10.56
C LYS A 22 -31.34 -20.47 -9.33
N GLN A 23 -30.26 -21.25 -9.48
CA GLN A 23 -29.23 -21.44 -8.46
C GLN A 23 -28.21 -20.29 -8.51
N GLU A 24 -27.75 -19.85 -9.69
CA GLU A 24 -26.88 -18.68 -9.86
C GLU A 24 -27.55 -17.40 -9.32
N LYS A 25 -28.83 -17.14 -9.66
CA LYS A 25 -29.59 -16.02 -9.07
C LYS A 25 -29.87 -16.16 -7.56
N LYS A 26 -29.60 -17.32 -6.95
CA LYS A 26 -29.61 -17.51 -5.49
C LYS A 26 -28.20 -17.41 -4.88
N ALA A 27 -27.15 -17.78 -5.61
CA ALA A 27 -25.76 -17.53 -5.25
C ALA A 27 -25.49 -16.02 -5.19
N GLY A 28 -25.66 -15.29 -6.30
CA GLY A 28 -25.44 -13.83 -6.33
C GLY A 28 -26.33 -13.00 -5.36
N LYS A 29 -27.45 -13.56 -4.87
CA LYS A 29 -28.24 -12.98 -3.77
C LYS A 29 -27.74 -13.35 -2.38
N LYS A 30 -27.07 -14.49 -2.21
CA LYS A 30 -26.28 -14.81 -1.02
C LYS A 30 -25.00 -13.99 -0.98
N ASP A 31 -24.31 -13.81 -2.10
CA ASP A 31 -23.03 -13.11 -2.18
C ASP A 31 -23.21 -11.62 -1.87
N LYS A 32 -24.25 -10.97 -2.45
CA LYS A 32 -24.65 -9.61 -2.03
C LYS A 32 -25.08 -9.52 -0.55
N LYS A 33 -25.60 -10.61 0.04
CA LYS A 33 -26.00 -10.65 1.45
C LYS A 33 -24.85 -11.04 2.39
N LEU A 34 -23.77 -11.65 1.91
CA LEU A 34 -22.52 -11.78 2.66
C LEU A 34 -21.76 -10.45 2.63
N ALA A 35 -21.63 -9.82 1.46
CA ALA A 35 -21.01 -8.51 1.33
C ALA A 35 -21.68 -7.45 2.22
N SER A 36 -23.02 -7.40 2.26
CA SER A 36 -23.72 -6.51 3.19
C SER A 36 -23.49 -6.90 4.65
N LYS A 37 -23.38 -8.20 4.98
CA LYS A 37 -23.19 -8.65 6.36
C LYS A 37 -21.76 -8.46 6.87
N THR A 38 -20.76 -8.36 5.98
CA THR A 38 -19.41 -7.92 6.34
C THR A 38 -19.35 -6.39 6.51
N GLN A 39 -20.24 -5.63 5.88
CA GLN A 39 -20.45 -4.20 6.17
C GLN A 39 -21.30 -3.95 7.43
N GLU A 40 -22.21 -4.85 7.79
CA GLU A 40 -23.05 -4.80 9.01
C GLU A 40 -22.37 -5.43 10.26
N LEU A 41 -21.05 -5.65 10.24
CA LEU A 41 -20.30 -5.83 11.49
C LEU A 41 -20.09 -4.45 12.09
N ASP A 42 -20.79 -4.20 13.21
CA ASP A 42 -20.77 -2.94 13.95
C ASP A 42 -19.32 -2.49 14.24
N SER A 43 -18.86 -1.51 13.48
CA SER A 43 -17.43 -1.20 13.37
C SER A 43 -16.87 -0.46 14.58
N ASP A 44 -17.71 -0.06 15.53
CA ASP A 44 -17.33 0.63 16.78
C ASP A 44 -16.97 -0.32 17.92
N ALA A 45 -17.11 -1.64 17.74
CA ALA A 45 -16.55 -2.61 18.68
C ALA A 45 -15.01 -2.66 18.58
N GLU A 46 -14.29 -2.25 19.63
CA GLU A 46 -12.82 -2.44 19.70
C GLU A 46 -12.42 -3.93 19.73
N ASP A 47 -13.34 -4.83 20.09
CA ASP A 47 -13.18 -6.29 20.15
C ASP A 47 -13.59 -7.00 18.83
N VAL A 48 -13.02 -6.59 17.70
CA VAL A 48 -13.19 -7.35 16.43
C VAL A 48 -12.45 -8.68 16.50
N ASP A 49 -13.19 -9.78 16.55
CA ASP A 49 -12.65 -11.16 16.55
C ASP A 49 -11.97 -11.50 15.20
N LEU A 50 -10.65 -11.31 15.17
CA LEU A 50 -9.80 -11.61 14.01
C LEU A 50 -9.80 -13.11 13.67
N ASP A 51 -9.88 -14.00 14.66
CA ASP A 51 -9.89 -15.45 14.42
C ASP A 51 -11.18 -15.87 13.71
N ALA A 52 -12.32 -15.26 14.07
CA ALA A 52 -13.59 -15.46 13.37
C ALA A 52 -13.55 -14.95 11.91
N ILE A 53 -12.96 -13.78 11.67
CA ILE A 53 -12.78 -13.21 10.32
C ILE A 53 -11.87 -14.09 9.46
N LEU A 54 -10.70 -14.50 9.99
CA LEU A 54 -9.78 -15.39 9.29
C LEU A 54 -10.40 -16.77 9.02
N ALA A 55 -11.22 -17.29 9.94
CA ALA A 55 -11.99 -18.51 9.74
C ALA A 55 -13.13 -18.34 8.71
N GLN A 56 -13.63 -17.13 8.46
CA GLN A 56 -14.53 -16.85 7.34
C GLN A 56 -13.77 -16.87 6.02
N TYR A 57 -12.64 -16.15 5.91
CA TYR A 57 -11.80 -16.19 4.70
C TYR A 57 -11.36 -17.60 4.33
N ALA A 58 -11.01 -18.45 5.31
CA ALA A 58 -10.70 -19.86 5.06
C ALA A 58 -11.88 -20.63 4.43
N LYS A 59 -13.10 -20.43 4.94
CA LYS A 59 -14.33 -21.06 4.38
C LYS A 59 -14.73 -20.51 3.02
N GLU A 60 -14.34 -19.27 2.70
CA GLU A 60 -14.49 -18.70 1.36
C GLU A 60 -13.46 -19.34 0.41
N GLN A 61 -12.22 -19.52 0.86
CA GLN A 61 -11.17 -20.20 0.09
C GLN A 61 -11.54 -21.66 -0.26
N GLU A 62 -12.13 -22.40 0.68
CA GLU A 62 -12.62 -23.78 0.50
C GLU A 62 -13.68 -23.94 -0.61
N GLN A 63 -14.31 -22.85 -1.06
CA GLN A 63 -15.28 -22.86 -2.17
C GLN A 63 -14.59 -22.96 -3.54
N HIS A 64 -13.31 -22.65 -3.63
CA HIS A 64 -12.51 -22.94 -4.83
C HIS A 64 -12.16 -24.44 -4.84
N HIS A 65 -12.52 -25.14 -5.91
CA HIS A 65 -12.34 -26.60 -6.00
C HIS A 65 -11.21 -27.03 -6.95
N ALA A 66 -10.62 -26.08 -7.68
CA ALA A 66 -9.52 -26.30 -8.62
C ALA A 66 -8.68 -25.03 -8.74
N ILE A 67 -7.42 -25.19 -9.18
CA ILE A 67 -6.61 -24.06 -9.60
C ILE A 67 -7.15 -23.58 -10.94
N THR A 68 -7.46 -22.28 -11.06
CA THR A 68 -7.89 -21.68 -12.34
C THR A 68 -7.19 -20.35 -12.56
N GLU A 69 -6.85 -20.08 -13.81
CA GLU A 69 -6.41 -18.76 -14.26
C GLU A 69 -7.56 -18.09 -15.00
N ILE A 70 -7.94 -16.89 -14.57
CA ILE A 70 -8.99 -16.08 -15.20
C ILE A 70 -8.37 -14.75 -15.61
N ALA A 71 -8.67 -14.27 -16.82
CA ALA A 71 -8.27 -12.92 -17.23
C ALA A 71 -8.87 -11.90 -16.23
N ALA A 72 -8.05 -10.97 -15.78
CA ALA A 72 -8.39 -10.05 -14.71
C ALA A 72 -8.00 -8.62 -15.08
N GLU A 73 -8.67 -7.66 -14.45
CA GLU A 73 -8.21 -6.28 -14.47
C GLU A 73 -6.88 -6.13 -13.72
N PRO A 74 -6.09 -5.08 -14.02
CA PRO A 74 -4.91 -4.74 -13.24
C PRO A 74 -5.23 -4.62 -11.74
N PRO A 75 -4.34 -5.09 -10.83
CA PRO A 75 -4.65 -5.18 -9.42
C PRO A 75 -5.01 -3.82 -8.81
N SER A 76 -5.82 -3.82 -7.76
CA SER A 76 -6.17 -2.60 -7.01
C SER A 76 -4.96 -2.00 -6.28
N ALA A 77 -5.06 -0.71 -5.95
CA ALA A 77 -4.11 0.00 -5.08
C ALA A 77 -3.77 -0.85 -3.86
N ARG A 78 -2.47 -0.99 -3.60
CA ARG A 78 -1.96 -1.72 -2.43
C ARG A 78 -0.48 -1.43 -2.15
N THR A 79 -0.17 -1.37 -0.87
CA THR A 79 1.18 -1.31 -0.32
C THR A 79 1.53 -2.63 0.37
N SER A 80 2.76 -2.76 0.85
CA SER A 80 3.25 -3.94 1.60
C SER A 80 3.04 -5.31 0.91
N CYS A 81 2.77 -5.31 -0.40
CA CYS A 81 2.64 -6.50 -1.24
C CYS A 81 4.02 -7.00 -1.69
N THR A 82 4.05 -8.14 -2.36
CA THR A 82 5.30 -8.70 -2.90
C THR A 82 5.23 -8.94 -4.40
N LEU A 83 6.27 -8.51 -5.13
CA LEU A 83 6.44 -8.68 -6.57
C LEU A 83 7.63 -9.62 -6.86
N LEU A 84 7.49 -10.54 -7.82
CA LEU A 84 8.52 -11.53 -8.14
C LEU A 84 8.47 -12.01 -9.59
N ALA A 85 9.60 -11.81 -10.28
CA ALA A 85 9.97 -12.44 -11.54
C ALA A 85 9.79 -13.96 -11.49
N ASN A 86 8.91 -14.53 -12.34
CA ASN A 86 8.60 -15.96 -12.30
C ASN A 86 9.85 -16.79 -12.69
N PRO A 87 10.38 -17.66 -11.80
CA PRO A 87 11.56 -18.48 -12.08
C PRO A 87 11.31 -19.65 -13.05
N ALA A 88 10.06 -19.90 -13.44
CA ALA A 88 9.68 -20.94 -14.38
C ALA A 88 9.34 -20.43 -15.79
N ASN A 89 8.82 -19.21 -15.93
CA ASN A 89 8.45 -18.57 -17.20
C ASN A 89 8.91 -17.11 -17.19
N GLU A 90 9.81 -16.73 -18.12
CA GLU A 90 10.38 -15.39 -18.13
C GLU A 90 9.43 -14.28 -18.58
N ASN A 91 8.28 -14.66 -19.15
CA ASN A 91 7.25 -13.73 -19.61
C ASN A 91 6.24 -13.39 -18.52
N GLU A 92 6.45 -13.80 -17.27
CA GLU A 92 5.48 -13.63 -16.18
C GLU A 92 6.10 -12.96 -14.94
N VAL A 93 5.37 -12.01 -14.38
CA VAL A 93 5.66 -11.41 -13.08
C VAL A 93 4.50 -11.71 -12.14
N PHE A 94 4.80 -12.24 -10.96
CA PHE A 94 3.81 -12.51 -9.93
C PHE A 94 3.73 -11.36 -8.93
N LEU A 95 2.51 -10.98 -8.58
CA LEU A 95 2.17 -10.11 -7.46
C LEU A 95 1.31 -10.90 -6.47
N PHE A 96 1.57 -10.77 -5.18
CA PHE A 96 0.78 -11.43 -4.14
C PHE A 96 0.57 -10.56 -2.90
N GLY A 97 -0.67 -10.59 -2.40
CA GLY A 97 -1.07 -9.99 -1.13
C GLY A 97 -0.91 -8.47 -1.09
N GLY A 98 -0.63 -7.96 0.11
CA GLY A 98 -0.57 -6.53 0.44
C GLY A 98 -1.82 -6.03 1.18
N GLU A 99 -1.86 -4.73 1.41
CA GLU A 99 -2.98 -4.02 2.04
C GLU A 99 -3.28 -2.69 1.32
N TYR A 100 -4.48 -2.19 1.52
CA TYR A 100 -4.92 -0.86 1.12
C TYR A 100 -5.65 -0.20 2.27
N PHE A 101 -5.29 1.02 2.62
CA PHE A 101 -5.98 1.84 3.60
C PHE A 101 -6.60 3.05 2.89
N ASN A 102 -7.85 3.39 3.24
CA ASN A 102 -8.60 4.49 2.64
C ASN A 102 -8.85 5.65 3.62
N GLY A 103 -8.02 5.81 4.65
CA GLY A 103 -8.22 6.79 5.72
C GLY A 103 -9.18 6.35 6.83
N ALA A 104 -10.00 5.32 6.61
CA ALA A 104 -10.97 4.81 7.60
C ALA A 104 -10.87 3.30 7.86
N THR A 105 -10.53 2.52 6.83
CA THR A 105 -10.51 1.05 6.88
C THR A 105 -9.40 0.44 6.04
N ALA A 106 -8.77 -0.60 6.56
CA ALA A 106 -7.77 -1.42 5.89
C ALA A 106 -8.40 -2.66 5.24
N LYS A 107 -7.98 -2.93 4.01
CA LYS A 107 -8.32 -4.13 3.23
C LYS A 107 -7.06 -4.90 2.89
N PHE A 108 -7.01 -6.17 3.29
CA PHE A 108 -5.90 -7.08 2.99
C PHE A 108 -6.24 -7.97 1.79
N PHE A 109 -5.21 -8.40 1.07
CA PHE A 109 -5.36 -9.21 -0.14
C PHE A 109 -4.68 -10.59 -0.01
N ASN A 110 -5.19 -11.58 -0.75
CA ASN A 110 -4.59 -12.92 -0.92
C ASN A 110 -4.64 -13.44 -2.37
N ASP A 111 -4.91 -12.56 -3.32
CA ASP A 111 -4.88 -12.84 -4.74
C ASP A 111 -3.43 -13.06 -5.21
N LEU A 112 -3.24 -14.10 -6.03
CA LEU A 112 -2.03 -14.28 -6.84
C LEU A 112 -2.34 -13.72 -8.23
N MET A 113 -1.79 -12.55 -8.52
CA MET A 113 -1.95 -11.85 -9.79
C MET A 113 -0.72 -12.10 -10.65
N ILE A 114 -0.94 -12.41 -11.93
CA ILE A 114 0.11 -12.69 -12.92
C ILE A 114 0.01 -11.64 -14.02
N TYR A 115 1.05 -10.82 -14.18
CA TYR A 115 1.22 -9.99 -15.36
C TYR A 115 2.01 -10.75 -16.41
N ASN A 116 1.46 -10.88 -17.62
CA ASN A 116 2.17 -11.45 -18.77
C ASN A 116 2.80 -10.33 -19.62
N ILE A 117 4.13 -10.36 -19.73
CA ILE A 117 4.96 -9.32 -20.38
C ILE A 117 4.78 -9.29 -21.90
N LYS A 118 4.55 -10.45 -22.55
CA LYS A 118 4.34 -10.52 -24.00
C LYS A 118 2.91 -10.17 -24.41
N GLN A 119 1.93 -10.58 -23.60
CA GLN A 119 0.50 -10.38 -23.88
C GLN A 119 -0.05 -9.05 -23.32
N ASP A 120 0.75 -8.31 -22.54
CA ASP A 120 0.34 -7.07 -21.85
C ASP A 120 -0.99 -7.22 -21.08
N GLY A 121 -1.12 -8.34 -20.36
CA GLY A 121 -2.39 -8.76 -19.78
C GLY A 121 -2.23 -9.33 -18.37
N TRP A 122 -3.25 -9.11 -17.54
CA TRP A 122 -3.31 -9.65 -16.19
C TRP A 122 -4.20 -10.89 -16.12
N LYS A 123 -3.79 -11.82 -15.26
CA LYS A 123 -4.61 -12.96 -14.83
C LYS A 123 -4.64 -13.05 -13.33
N GLN A 124 -5.77 -13.43 -12.77
CA GLN A 124 -5.89 -13.82 -11.37
C GLN A 124 -5.89 -15.35 -11.27
N VAL A 125 -5.10 -15.89 -10.33
CA VAL A 125 -5.14 -17.31 -9.97
C VAL A 125 -6.08 -17.49 -8.77
N THR A 126 -7.09 -18.35 -8.94
CA THR A 126 -7.84 -18.92 -7.82
C THR A 126 -7.26 -20.28 -7.46
N SER A 127 -7.13 -20.63 -6.19
CA SER A 127 -6.62 -21.94 -5.75
C SER A 127 -7.48 -22.49 -4.59
N PRO A 128 -7.70 -23.83 -4.49
CA PRO A 128 -8.37 -24.44 -3.34
C PRO A 128 -7.57 -24.29 -2.03
N ASN A 129 -6.26 -24.06 -2.15
CA ASN A 129 -5.33 -23.88 -1.05
C ASN A 129 -4.49 -22.63 -1.35
N SER A 130 -4.48 -21.65 -0.47
CA SER A 130 -3.65 -20.43 -0.62
C SER A 130 -3.39 -19.80 0.75
N PRO A 131 -2.35 -18.96 0.89
CA PRO A 131 -2.18 -18.17 2.10
C PRO A 131 -3.37 -17.22 2.30
N LEU A 132 -3.84 -17.07 3.54
CA LEU A 132 -4.91 -16.11 3.90
C LEU A 132 -4.48 -14.63 3.70
N PRO A 133 -5.42 -13.67 3.62
CA PRO A 133 -5.14 -12.25 3.40
C PRO A 133 -4.05 -11.68 4.30
N ARG A 134 -3.04 -11.05 3.69
CA ARG A 134 -1.84 -10.62 4.41
C ARG A 134 -1.06 -9.50 3.71
N SER A 135 -0.42 -8.68 4.52
CA SER A 135 0.61 -7.72 4.11
C SER A 135 1.93 -8.00 4.86
N GLY A 136 3.02 -7.35 4.46
CA GLY A 136 4.28 -7.39 5.22
C GLY A 136 4.95 -8.77 5.30
N HIS A 137 4.48 -9.75 4.52
CA HIS A 137 5.09 -11.07 4.37
C HIS A 137 6.39 -10.99 3.56
N ALA A 138 7.22 -12.02 3.67
CA ALA A 138 8.37 -12.17 2.80
C ALA A 138 8.18 -13.38 1.89
N TRP A 139 8.67 -13.27 0.66
CA TRP A 139 8.84 -14.41 -0.23
C TRP A 139 10.20 -14.38 -0.94
N CYS A 140 10.64 -15.52 -1.43
CA CYS A 140 11.77 -15.60 -2.36
C CYS A 140 11.70 -16.89 -3.20
N ARG A 141 12.28 -16.85 -4.40
CA ARG A 141 12.55 -18.07 -5.18
C ARG A 141 13.61 -18.93 -4.49
N ALA A 142 13.45 -20.24 -4.55
CA ALA A 142 14.51 -21.18 -4.24
C ALA A 142 15.71 -20.98 -5.17
N ALA A 143 16.89 -21.44 -4.75
CA ALA A 143 18.10 -21.43 -5.59
C ALA A 143 18.51 -22.83 -6.09
N ASN A 144 17.86 -23.88 -5.59
CA ASN A 144 18.02 -25.27 -6.03
C ASN A 144 16.83 -25.81 -6.85
N THR A 145 15.65 -25.20 -6.73
CA THR A 145 14.45 -25.53 -7.51
C THR A 145 13.83 -24.25 -8.09
N LYS A 146 12.73 -24.38 -8.85
CA LYS A 146 11.93 -23.25 -9.32
C LYS A 146 10.85 -22.81 -8.31
N ASP A 147 10.71 -23.48 -7.17
CA ASP A 147 9.69 -23.15 -6.18
C ASP A 147 9.87 -21.72 -5.62
N ILE A 148 8.76 -21.10 -5.23
CA ILE A 148 8.75 -19.84 -4.47
C ILE A 148 8.29 -20.16 -3.05
N TYR A 149 9.00 -19.65 -2.04
CA TYR A 149 8.66 -19.83 -0.63
C TYR A 149 8.17 -18.51 -0.03
N LEU A 150 7.10 -18.55 0.76
CA LEU A 150 6.49 -17.41 1.46
C LEU A 150 6.37 -17.72 2.95
N PHE A 151 6.69 -16.76 3.81
CA PHE A 151 6.51 -16.88 5.27
C PHE A 151 5.80 -15.65 5.84
N GLY A 152 4.97 -15.89 6.85
CA GLY A 152 4.45 -14.87 7.76
C GLY A 152 3.67 -13.75 7.07
N GLY A 153 3.85 -12.52 7.58
CA GLY A 153 3.02 -11.36 7.28
C GLY A 153 2.07 -11.03 8.43
N GLU A 154 1.20 -10.05 8.22
CA GLU A 154 0.16 -9.63 9.16
C GLU A 154 -1.19 -9.40 8.49
N PHE A 155 -2.22 -9.40 9.32
CA PHE A 155 -3.61 -9.04 9.01
C PHE A 155 -4.12 -8.19 10.18
N SER A 156 -4.89 -7.14 9.93
CA SER A 156 -5.51 -6.34 10.99
C SER A 156 -7.03 -6.33 10.92
N SER A 157 -7.67 -5.89 12.00
CA SER A 157 -9.06 -5.42 11.94
C SER A 157 -9.18 -4.25 10.94
N PRO A 158 -10.38 -3.96 10.41
CA PRO A 158 -10.58 -2.87 9.46
C PRO A 158 -10.06 -1.53 9.97
N LYS A 159 -10.32 -1.16 11.23
CA LYS A 159 -9.80 0.09 11.85
C LYS A 159 -8.33 0.00 12.34
N GLN A 160 -7.60 -1.05 11.99
CA GLN A 160 -6.20 -1.29 12.39
C GLN A 160 -5.89 -1.27 13.91
N GLY A 161 -6.89 -1.40 14.79
CA GLY A 161 -6.69 -1.42 16.25
C GLY A 161 -6.11 -2.74 16.79
N THR A 162 -6.28 -3.85 16.05
CA THR A 162 -5.82 -5.18 16.43
C THR A 162 -5.09 -5.85 15.26
N PHE A 163 -3.94 -6.46 15.55
CA PHE A 163 -3.07 -7.11 14.57
C PHE A 163 -2.89 -8.60 14.87
N TYR A 164 -2.96 -9.41 13.81
CA TYR A 164 -2.66 -10.82 13.78
C TYR A 164 -1.41 -11.05 12.93
N HIS A 165 -0.36 -11.63 13.50
CA HIS A 165 0.84 -12.01 12.74
C HIS A 165 0.81 -13.50 12.39
N TYR A 166 1.09 -13.81 11.13
CA TYR A 166 1.21 -15.18 10.65
C TYR A 166 2.58 -15.78 10.99
N ASN A 167 2.60 -17.09 11.30
CA ASN A 167 3.80 -17.93 11.42
C ASN A 167 3.80 -19.11 10.43
N ASP A 168 2.88 -19.10 9.47
CA ASP A 168 2.75 -20.15 8.48
C ASP A 168 3.83 -20.03 7.39
N PHE A 169 4.13 -21.17 6.78
CA PHE A 169 5.12 -21.29 5.73
C PHE A 169 4.49 -21.97 4.53
N TRP A 170 4.72 -21.41 3.34
CA TRP A 170 4.07 -21.80 2.10
C TRP A 170 5.09 -21.98 0.99
N LYS A 171 4.81 -22.90 0.08
CA LYS A 171 5.55 -23.14 -1.16
C LYS A 171 4.58 -23.01 -2.33
N LEU A 172 4.89 -22.16 -3.30
CA LEU A 172 4.21 -22.06 -4.58
C LEU A 172 5.07 -22.77 -5.64
N ASP A 173 4.51 -23.76 -6.33
CA ASP A 173 5.05 -24.19 -7.62
C ASP A 173 4.59 -23.19 -8.69
N PRO A 174 5.50 -22.43 -9.32
CA PRO A 174 5.14 -21.40 -10.28
C PRO A 174 4.59 -21.95 -11.61
N THR A 175 4.72 -23.25 -11.87
CA THR A 175 4.37 -23.88 -13.15
C THR A 175 2.89 -24.23 -13.20
N ASN A 176 2.36 -24.81 -12.13
CA ASN A 176 0.96 -25.20 -11.97
C ASN A 176 0.16 -24.23 -11.07
N ARG A 177 0.83 -23.21 -10.51
CA ARG A 177 0.31 -22.20 -9.56
C ARG A 177 -0.17 -22.79 -8.22
N GLU A 178 0.31 -23.98 -7.86
CA GLU A 178 -0.15 -24.72 -6.68
C GLU A 178 0.55 -24.23 -5.41
N TRP A 179 -0.24 -23.77 -4.44
CA TRP A 179 0.25 -23.52 -3.09
C TRP A 179 0.17 -24.78 -2.24
N THR A 180 1.30 -25.14 -1.63
CA THR A 180 1.42 -26.16 -0.59
C THR A 180 1.74 -25.47 0.74
N ARG A 181 0.94 -25.73 1.79
CA ARG A 181 1.30 -25.32 3.15
C ARG A 181 2.39 -26.25 3.66
N MET A 182 3.53 -25.68 4.03
CA MET A 182 4.71 -26.45 4.46
C MET A 182 4.61 -26.73 5.97
N GLU A 183 3.93 -27.83 6.31
CA GLU A 183 3.87 -28.29 7.70
C GLU A 183 5.25 -28.75 8.19
N GLY A 184 5.73 -28.15 9.28
CA GLY A 184 6.88 -28.68 10.00
C GLY A 184 6.53 -30.02 10.64
N LYS A 185 7.47 -30.98 10.62
CA LYS A 185 7.36 -32.18 11.47
C LYS A 185 7.15 -31.71 12.91
N SER A 186 6.11 -32.19 13.61
CA SER A 186 5.63 -31.67 14.92
C SER A 186 6.69 -31.49 16.05
N LYS A 187 7.93 -31.97 15.86
CA LYS A 187 9.06 -31.83 16.78
C LYS A 187 10.15 -30.83 16.34
N THR A 188 10.08 -30.25 15.14
CA THR A 188 11.06 -29.25 14.66
C THR A 188 10.61 -27.84 15.00
N ALA A 189 11.48 -27.06 15.64
CA ALA A 189 11.25 -25.63 15.88
C ALA A 189 11.08 -24.87 14.56
N ALA A 190 10.18 -23.89 14.53
CA ALA A 190 9.91 -23.02 13.39
C ALA A 190 9.99 -21.54 13.82
N PRO A 191 10.13 -20.58 12.88
CA PRO A 191 10.19 -19.17 13.24
C PRO A 191 8.87 -18.72 13.90
N PRO A 192 8.92 -17.89 14.96
CA PRO A 192 7.71 -17.26 15.48
C PRO A 192 7.08 -16.29 14.47
N ALA A 193 5.78 -16.04 14.66
CA ALA A 193 4.96 -15.13 13.87
C ALA A 193 5.60 -13.75 13.72
N ARG A 194 5.52 -13.15 12.52
CA ARG A 194 6.15 -11.85 12.22
C ARG A 194 5.70 -11.24 10.89
N SER A 195 5.83 -9.93 10.78
CA SER A 195 5.76 -9.12 9.55
C SER A 195 7.04 -8.29 9.38
N GLY A 196 7.17 -7.59 8.24
CA GLY A 196 8.28 -6.67 7.94
C GLY A 196 9.68 -7.32 7.90
N HIS A 197 9.75 -8.65 7.85
CA HIS A 197 10.97 -9.44 7.76
C HIS A 197 11.38 -9.62 6.29
N ARG A 198 12.53 -10.26 6.04
CA ARG A 198 12.95 -10.61 4.67
C ARG A 198 13.44 -12.05 4.57
N MET A 199 13.29 -12.61 3.37
CA MET A 199 13.75 -13.93 2.99
C MET A 199 14.63 -13.87 1.75
N VAL A 200 15.69 -14.68 1.71
CA VAL A 200 16.54 -14.87 0.53
C VAL A 200 16.99 -16.32 0.42
N SER A 201 17.29 -16.78 -0.79
CA SER A 201 17.82 -18.12 -1.04
C SER A 201 19.35 -18.14 -1.07
N PHE A 202 19.92 -19.24 -0.57
CA PHE A 202 21.34 -19.56 -0.68
C PHE A 202 21.51 -21.07 -0.88
N LYS A 203 21.87 -21.48 -2.10
CA LYS A 203 21.99 -22.90 -2.49
C LYS A 203 20.66 -23.64 -2.21
N GLN A 204 20.66 -24.69 -1.38
CA GLN A 204 19.45 -25.42 -0.99
C GLN A 204 18.69 -24.80 0.19
N TYR A 205 19.12 -23.65 0.70
CA TYR A 205 18.59 -23.04 1.91
C TYR A 205 17.74 -21.80 1.63
N ILE A 206 16.64 -21.65 2.37
CA ILE A 206 15.95 -20.35 2.51
C ILE A 206 16.37 -19.75 3.85
N ILE A 207 16.78 -18.49 3.82
CA ILE A 207 17.23 -17.75 5.00
C ILE A 207 16.17 -16.72 5.33
N LEU A 208 15.68 -16.73 6.57
CA LEU A 208 14.76 -15.75 7.13
C LEU A 208 15.46 -15.00 8.26
N TRP A 209 15.33 -13.67 8.28
CA TRP A 209 15.88 -12.84 9.35
C TRP A 209 14.97 -11.65 9.67
N GLY A 210 15.05 -11.16 10.91
CA GLY A 210 14.48 -9.87 11.32
C GLY A 210 12.95 -9.82 11.32
N GLY A 211 12.42 -8.60 11.14
CA GLY A 211 11.00 -8.29 11.19
C GLY A 211 10.55 -7.74 12.53
N PHE A 212 9.23 -7.73 12.74
CA PHE A 212 8.63 -7.32 14.01
C PHE A 212 7.39 -8.18 14.34
N GLN A 213 6.98 -8.07 15.59
CA GLN A 213 5.70 -8.51 16.12
C GLN A 213 5.08 -7.27 16.75
N ASP A 214 3.92 -6.84 16.29
CA ASP A 214 3.11 -5.90 17.03
C ASP A 214 2.09 -6.63 17.91
N THR A 215 1.70 -5.92 18.94
CA THR A 215 0.60 -6.23 19.84
C THR A 215 0.00 -4.87 20.16
N SER A 216 -1.32 -4.73 20.29
CA SER A 216 -1.94 -3.40 20.48
C SER A 216 -1.40 -2.59 21.68
N ALA A 217 -0.62 -3.22 22.58
CA ALA A 217 0.16 -2.55 23.62
C ALA A 217 1.65 -2.27 23.28
N THR A 218 2.34 -3.09 22.47
CA THR A 218 3.78 -2.94 22.18
C THR A 218 4.26 -3.56 20.85
N THR A 219 5.01 -2.77 20.05
CA THR A 219 5.83 -3.27 18.93
C THR A 219 7.17 -3.86 19.41
N LYS A 220 7.50 -5.07 18.97
CA LYS A 220 8.76 -5.78 19.24
C LYS A 220 9.49 -6.16 17.95
N TYR A 221 10.61 -5.49 17.68
CA TYR A 221 11.51 -5.84 16.58
C TYR A 221 12.31 -7.12 16.87
N LEU A 222 12.64 -7.85 15.81
CA LEU A 222 13.36 -9.13 15.85
C LEU A 222 14.74 -9.04 15.18
N ASN A 223 15.67 -9.90 15.59
CA ASN A 223 16.99 -10.12 14.96
C ASN A 223 17.42 -11.60 14.94
N ASP A 224 16.47 -12.52 15.15
CA ASP A 224 16.71 -13.96 15.08
C ASP A 224 16.90 -14.42 13.62
N LEU A 225 17.73 -15.45 13.46
CA LEU A 225 18.11 -16.02 12.17
C LEU A 225 17.57 -17.44 12.05
N TRP A 226 16.87 -17.71 10.95
CA TRP A 226 16.30 -19.02 10.65
C TRP A 226 16.75 -19.48 9.27
N ILE A 227 17.03 -20.78 9.17
CA ILE A 227 17.43 -21.44 7.93
C ILE A 227 16.50 -22.62 7.70
N TYR A 228 15.78 -22.60 6.58
CA TYR A 228 15.02 -23.74 6.08
C TYR A 228 15.88 -24.55 5.12
N ASP A 229 15.93 -25.86 5.30
CA ASP A 229 16.57 -26.79 4.39
C ASP A 229 15.52 -27.34 3.40
N CYS A 230 15.65 -27.01 2.12
CA CYS A 230 14.71 -27.43 1.06
C CYS A 230 14.87 -28.89 0.64
N VAL A 231 15.81 -29.64 1.21
CA VAL A 231 16.04 -31.08 0.96
C VAL A 231 15.55 -31.91 2.14
N ASN A 232 15.86 -31.48 3.37
CA ASN A 232 15.43 -32.17 4.60
C ASN A 232 14.02 -31.74 5.06
N PHE A 233 13.48 -30.66 4.48
CA PHE A 233 12.20 -30.03 4.79
C PHE A 233 12.06 -29.66 6.27
N SER A 234 13.04 -28.93 6.79
CA SER A 234 13.10 -28.56 8.21
C SER A 234 13.72 -27.18 8.45
N TRP A 235 13.17 -26.49 9.46
CA TRP A 235 13.69 -25.23 9.98
C TRP A 235 14.75 -25.47 11.04
N HIS A 236 15.78 -24.63 11.05
CA HIS A 236 16.89 -24.68 11.99
C HIS A 236 17.34 -23.26 12.39
N THR A 237 17.65 -23.07 13.68
CA THR A 237 18.35 -21.89 14.18
C THR A 237 19.85 -22.21 14.19
N PRO A 238 20.69 -21.55 13.36
CA PRO A 238 22.13 -21.83 13.34
C PRO A 238 22.81 -21.29 14.59
N LYS A 239 23.82 -22.02 15.09
CA LYS A 239 24.61 -21.58 16.26
C LYS A 239 25.57 -20.45 15.86
N LEU A 240 25.27 -19.23 16.27
CA LEU A 240 26.14 -18.07 16.06
C LEU A 240 27.38 -18.14 16.97
N GLN A 241 28.52 -17.65 16.47
CA GLN A 241 29.74 -17.49 17.27
C GLN A 241 29.57 -16.35 18.28
N ALA A 242 29.49 -16.68 19.58
CA ALA A 242 29.13 -15.74 20.66
C ALA A 242 30.01 -14.48 20.79
N ALA A 243 31.23 -14.49 20.22
CA ALA A 243 32.15 -13.37 20.24
C ALA A 243 31.99 -12.38 19.06
N ARG A 244 31.10 -12.65 18.09
CA ARG A 244 30.85 -11.74 16.96
C ARG A 244 29.64 -10.85 17.21
N ALA A 245 29.75 -9.59 16.84
CA ALA A 245 28.61 -8.68 16.80
C ALA A 245 27.57 -9.16 15.77
N ILE A 246 26.30 -8.87 16.05
CA ILE A 246 25.14 -9.19 15.20
C ILE A 246 24.38 -7.91 14.86
N PRO A 247 23.56 -7.87 13.80
CA PRO A 247 22.75 -6.68 13.49
C PRO A 247 21.69 -6.42 14.56
N ASP A 248 21.43 -5.14 14.84
CA ASP A 248 20.31 -4.69 15.68
C ASP A 248 18.97 -5.14 15.11
N ALA A 249 17.99 -5.41 15.98
CA ALA A 249 16.62 -5.75 15.61
C ALA A 249 15.93 -4.64 14.81
N ARG A 250 15.30 -5.04 13.70
CA ARG A 250 14.74 -4.15 12.66
C ARG A 250 13.77 -4.85 11.71
N SER A 251 12.90 -4.05 11.09
CA SER A 251 12.04 -4.42 9.96
C SER A 251 12.40 -3.58 8.73
N SER A 252 11.72 -3.83 7.61
CA SER A 252 11.73 -2.99 6.38
C SER A 252 13.12 -2.69 5.82
N PHE A 253 14.08 -3.58 6.08
CA PHE A 253 15.43 -3.56 5.53
C PHE A 253 15.48 -4.24 4.17
N THR A 254 16.59 -4.04 3.47
CA THR A 254 16.95 -4.83 2.29
C THR A 254 17.74 -6.06 2.69
N PHE A 255 17.40 -7.21 2.13
CA PHE A 255 18.17 -8.45 2.24
C PHE A 255 18.37 -9.04 0.84
N LEU A 256 19.62 -9.21 0.41
CA LEU A 256 19.97 -9.67 -0.94
C LEU A 256 20.81 -10.95 -0.88
N PRO A 257 20.64 -11.89 -1.83
CA PRO A 257 21.45 -13.10 -1.91
C PRO A 257 22.90 -12.79 -2.33
N HIS A 258 23.83 -13.63 -1.90
CA HIS A 258 25.25 -13.59 -2.27
C HIS A 258 25.78 -15.01 -2.55
N ASP A 259 26.85 -15.13 -3.32
CA ASP A 259 27.51 -16.41 -3.61
C ASP A 259 28.08 -17.17 -2.37
N GLN A 260 28.21 -16.45 -1.25
CA GLN A 260 28.75 -16.90 0.04
C GLN A 260 27.77 -16.68 1.21
N GLY A 261 26.50 -16.35 0.92
CA GLY A 261 25.45 -16.18 1.92
C GLY A 261 24.46 -15.08 1.53
N ALA A 262 24.37 -14.01 2.34
CA ALA A 262 23.43 -12.91 2.10
C ALA A 262 23.93 -11.58 2.68
N VAL A 263 23.35 -10.45 2.24
CA VAL A 263 23.76 -9.10 2.68
C VAL A 263 22.55 -8.26 3.07
N ILE A 264 22.63 -7.62 4.24
CA ILE A 264 21.64 -6.67 4.75
C ILE A 264 22.12 -5.23 4.49
N TYR A 265 21.19 -4.37 4.09
CA TYR A 265 21.35 -2.92 4.13
C TYR A 265 20.14 -2.26 4.80
N GLY A 266 20.44 -1.34 5.72
CA GLY A 266 19.47 -0.41 6.32
C GLY A 266 18.34 -1.07 7.13
N GLY A 267 17.15 -0.48 7.07
CA GLY A 267 15.95 -0.88 7.81
C GLY A 267 15.45 0.16 8.80
N TYR A 268 14.39 -0.19 9.54
CA TYR A 268 13.78 0.66 10.56
C TYR A 268 13.63 -0.10 11.88
N SER A 269 13.78 0.59 13.02
CA SER A 269 13.17 0.17 14.28
C SER A 269 12.90 1.35 15.21
N ARG A 270 12.09 1.12 16.26
CA ARG A 270 11.92 2.06 17.37
C ARG A 270 12.80 1.64 18.54
N VAL A 271 13.65 2.53 19.03
CA VAL A 271 14.65 2.25 20.08
C VAL A 271 14.34 3.04 21.36
N LYS A 272 14.45 2.37 22.52
CA LYS A 272 14.24 3.03 23.82
C LYS A 272 15.41 3.96 24.13
N THR A 273 15.11 5.24 24.34
CA THR A 273 16.08 6.28 24.72
C THR A 273 15.63 6.95 26.03
N GLN A 274 16.58 7.51 26.78
CA GLN A 274 16.28 8.28 27.99
C GLN A 274 15.97 9.73 27.61
N ALA A 275 14.75 10.21 27.88
CA ALA A 275 14.43 11.63 27.77
C ALA A 275 15.20 12.41 28.85
N GLY A 276 16.06 13.35 28.43
CA GLY A 276 16.82 14.23 29.33
C GLY A 276 18.27 14.54 28.90
N GLY A 277 18.83 13.81 27.93
CA GLY A 277 20.22 13.96 27.51
C GLY A 277 20.49 15.03 26.43
N LYS A 278 20.12 16.30 26.63
CA LYS A 278 20.65 17.37 25.75
C LYS A 278 22.17 17.45 25.94
N GLN A 279 22.93 17.41 24.84
CA GLN A 279 24.39 17.64 24.85
C GLN A 279 24.67 19.09 25.24
N GLN A 280 24.80 19.35 26.54
CA GLN A 280 25.13 20.69 27.02
C GLN A 280 26.64 20.94 26.80
N GLN A 281 26.93 21.79 25.80
CA GLN A 281 28.26 22.34 25.56
C GLN A 281 28.79 23.03 26.85
N GLN A 282 30.09 22.97 27.10
CA GLN A 282 30.69 23.26 28.40
C GLN A 282 30.40 24.68 28.93
N GLY A 283 29.43 24.79 29.86
CA GLY A 283 29.24 25.96 30.72
C GLY A 283 29.52 25.61 32.19
N LYS A 284 30.59 26.14 32.78
CA LYS A 284 30.88 25.96 34.21
C LYS A 284 29.87 26.74 35.08
N GLY A 285 28.90 26.06 35.69
CA GLY A 285 27.91 26.65 36.60
C GLY A 285 27.55 25.75 37.78
N LYS A 286 27.54 26.32 38.99
CA LYS A 286 27.30 25.71 40.32
C LYS A 286 26.29 24.55 40.41
N LYS A 287 26.62 23.57 41.26
CA LYS A 287 25.67 22.62 41.86
C LYS A 287 24.62 23.35 42.72
N SER A 288 23.35 22.99 42.55
CA SER A 288 22.32 23.02 43.60
C SER A 288 21.54 21.69 43.55
N GLY A 289 21.00 21.27 44.69
CA GLY A 289 20.33 19.97 44.82
C GLY A 289 18.81 20.07 44.64
N GLY A 290 18.23 19.07 44.01
CA GLY A 290 16.80 18.86 43.82
C GLY A 290 16.59 17.48 43.19
N GLY A 291 15.49 16.79 43.51
CA GLY A 291 15.27 15.42 43.04
C GLY A 291 15.27 15.36 41.51
N GLY A 292 16.16 14.54 40.93
CA GLY A 292 16.22 14.37 39.48
C GLY A 292 14.90 13.80 38.94
N PRO A 293 14.34 14.37 37.86
CA PRO A 293 13.11 13.84 37.28
C PRO A 293 13.33 12.38 36.84
N ALA A 294 12.33 11.53 37.08
CA ALA A 294 12.39 10.15 36.62
C ALA A 294 12.50 10.13 35.09
N SER A 295 13.65 9.65 34.58
CA SER A 295 13.94 9.55 33.15
C SER A 295 12.87 8.73 32.45
N ARG A 296 11.88 9.39 31.82
CA ARG A 296 10.86 8.75 30.99
C ARG A 296 11.58 8.09 29.81
N MET A 297 11.44 6.77 29.68
CA MET A 297 11.94 6.07 28.50
C MET A 297 11.00 6.37 27.33
N VAL A 298 11.53 6.98 26.28
CA VAL A 298 10.80 7.32 25.05
C VAL A 298 11.33 6.45 23.91
N LEU A 299 10.42 5.88 23.13
CA LEU A 299 10.76 5.18 21.89
C LEU A 299 11.04 6.23 20.82
N LYS A 300 12.28 6.30 20.31
CA LYS A 300 12.62 7.13 19.15
C LYS A 300 12.70 6.29 17.88
N PRO A 301 12.30 6.82 16.71
CA PRO A 301 12.55 6.16 15.44
C PRO A 301 14.05 6.03 15.20
N LYS A 302 14.46 4.97 14.50
CA LYS A 302 15.82 4.72 14.05
C LYS A 302 15.78 4.15 12.65
N VAL A 303 16.05 5.01 11.66
CA VAL A 303 16.47 4.57 10.33
C VAL A 303 17.90 4.03 10.46
N HIS A 304 18.11 2.79 10.03
CA HIS A 304 19.44 2.17 10.00
C HIS A 304 20.06 2.44 8.63
N ASP A 305 21.36 2.74 8.61
CA ASP A 305 22.16 3.00 7.40
C ASP A 305 23.37 2.05 7.28
N ASP A 306 23.45 1.06 8.18
CA ASP A 306 24.55 0.13 8.28
C ASP A 306 24.38 -1.10 7.38
N THR A 307 25.47 -1.85 7.23
CA THR A 307 25.57 -2.96 6.28
C THR A 307 26.18 -4.18 6.95
N TRP A 308 25.56 -5.34 6.74
CA TRP A 308 25.99 -6.60 7.34
C TRP A 308 26.07 -7.69 6.30
N PHE A 309 27.11 -8.51 6.39
CA PHE A 309 27.27 -9.72 5.60
C PHE A 309 26.97 -10.94 6.48
N LEU A 310 26.03 -11.78 6.03
CA LEU A 310 25.82 -13.11 6.58
C LEU A 310 26.66 -14.09 5.77
N ARG A 311 27.80 -14.51 6.31
CA ARG A 311 28.60 -15.59 5.73
C ARG A 311 27.95 -16.92 6.07
N ILE A 312 27.76 -17.77 5.07
CA ILE A 312 27.22 -19.13 5.21
C ILE A 312 28.17 -20.11 4.55
N THR A 313 28.73 -21.01 5.34
CA THR A 313 29.59 -22.10 4.86
C THR A 313 28.80 -23.41 4.96
N PRO A 314 28.37 -23.99 3.82
CA PRO A 314 27.74 -25.31 3.78
C PRO A 314 28.61 -26.41 4.42
N PRO A 315 28.00 -27.52 4.85
CA PRO A 315 28.77 -28.69 5.26
C PRO A 315 29.65 -29.22 4.11
N PRO A 316 30.82 -29.81 4.42
CA PRO A 316 31.58 -30.63 3.47
C PRO A 316 30.74 -31.79 2.89
N ALA A 317 31.02 -32.19 1.65
CA ALA A 317 30.23 -33.18 0.92
C ALA A 317 30.33 -34.63 1.46
N ASP A 318 31.33 -34.90 2.29
CA ASP A 318 31.52 -36.16 3.02
C ASP A 318 30.66 -36.25 4.31
N GLN A 319 30.05 -35.15 4.74
CA GLN A 319 29.19 -35.12 5.93
C GLN A 319 27.78 -35.65 5.63
N PRO A 320 27.04 -36.13 6.65
CA PRO A 320 25.63 -36.46 6.51
C PRO A 320 24.81 -35.31 5.92
N SER A 321 23.80 -35.62 5.10
CA SER A 321 22.91 -34.61 4.50
C SER A 321 22.13 -33.76 5.51
N THR A 322 22.06 -34.20 6.76
CA THR A 322 21.43 -33.50 7.90
C THR A 322 22.38 -32.56 8.64
N THR A 323 23.67 -32.50 8.26
CA THR A 323 24.64 -31.58 8.86
C THR A 323 24.33 -30.15 8.44
N LEU A 324 24.16 -29.27 9.42
CA LEU A 324 23.75 -27.88 9.20
C LEU A 324 24.91 -27.00 8.70
N PRO A 325 24.63 -25.95 7.91
CA PRO A 325 25.63 -24.97 7.53
C PRO A 325 26.10 -24.18 8.76
N THR A 326 27.37 -23.77 8.74
CA THR A 326 27.90 -22.84 9.75
C THR A 326 27.73 -21.40 9.25
N VAL A 327 27.40 -20.47 10.15
CA VAL A 327 27.16 -19.07 9.77
C VAL A 327 27.84 -18.07 10.69
N SER A 328 28.15 -16.90 10.15
CA SER A 328 28.67 -15.78 10.93
C SER A 328 28.31 -14.43 10.33
N TRP A 329 27.91 -13.49 11.20
CA TRP A 329 27.75 -12.09 10.85
C TRP A 329 29.10 -11.37 10.77
N GLU A 330 29.21 -10.47 9.79
CA GLU A 330 30.37 -9.60 9.55
C GLU A 330 29.86 -8.19 9.26
N LYS A 331 30.12 -7.22 10.15
CA LYS A 331 29.75 -5.82 9.92
C LYS A 331 30.63 -5.23 8.84
N ARG A 332 30.04 -4.66 7.79
CA ARG A 332 30.77 -3.97 6.73
C ARG A 332 30.89 -2.48 7.05
N LYS A 333 31.81 -1.78 6.37
CA LYS A 333 31.89 -0.31 6.42
C LYS A 333 30.58 0.30 5.86
N LYS A 334 30.24 1.54 6.24
CA LYS A 334 29.13 2.27 5.60
C LYS A 334 29.38 2.31 4.08
N PRO A 335 28.36 2.07 3.23
CA PRO A 335 28.56 2.04 1.78
C PRO A 335 28.99 3.40 1.24
N ALA A 336 29.88 3.40 0.25
CA ALA A 336 30.26 4.64 -0.43
C ALA A 336 29.09 5.18 -1.26
N ASN A 337 28.87 6.50 -1.21
CA ASN A 337 27.82 7.22 -1.94
C ASN A 337 26.38 6.73 -1.64
N ALA A 338 26.15 6.14 -0.46
CA ALA A 338 24.80 5.77 -0.02
C ALA A 338 23.86 6.99 -0.06
N PRO A 339 22.54 6.79 -0.30
CA PRO A 339 21.57 7.87 -0.27
C PRO A 339 21.66 8.69 1.02
N ASN A 340 21.50 10.00 0.86
CA ASN A 340 21.53 10.98 1.94
C ASN A 340 20.40 11.99 1.66
N PRO A 341 19.46 12.21 2.59
CA PRO A 341 19.41 11.62 3.93
C PRO A 341 19.14 10.09 3.95
N PRO A 342 19.42 9.40 5.07
CA PRO A 342 19.08 7.98 5.23
C PRO A 342 17.55 7.80 5.28
N ARG A 343 17.03 6.87 4.47
CA ARG A 343 15.59 6.71 4.26
C ARG A 343 15.07 5.30 4.59
N ALA A 344 13.89 5.25 5.22
CA ALA A 344 13.12 4.05 5.48
C ALA A 344 12.29 3.64 4.25
N GLY A 345 11.74 2.43 4.26
CA GLY A 345 10.83 1.93 3.20
C GLY A 345 11.40 1.84 1.79
N ALA A 346 12.69 2.14 1.60
CA ALA A 346 13.37 2.01 0.31
C ALA A 346 13.66 0.53 0.00
N THR A 347 12.92 -0.02 -0.93
CA THR A 347 13.02 -1.42 -1.33
C THR A 347 14.14 -1.63 -2.35
N MET A 348 14.66 -2.86 -2.42
CA MET A 348 15.70 -3.23 -3.40
C MET A 348 15.43 -4.59 -4.04
N ALA A 349 15.53 -4.67 -5.37
CA ALA A 349 15.51 -5.92 -6.12
C ALA A 349 16.93 -6.40 -6.44
N TYR A 350 17.18 -7.71 -6.39
CA TYR A 350 18.48 -8.29 -6.75
C TYR A 350 18.65 -8.41 -8.27
N HIS A 351 19.79 -7.93 -8.79
CA HIS A 351 20.16 -8.06 -10.19
C HIS A 351 21.66 -8.22 -10.41
N LYS A 352 22.10 -9.39 -10.90
CA LYS A 352 23.49 -9.66 -11.34
C LYS A 352 24.57 -9.16 -10.35
N GLY A 353 24.45 -9.53 -9.05
CA GLY A 353 25.38 -9.13 -7.99
C GLY A 353 25.19 -7.70 -7.44
N ARG A 354 24.06 -7.06 -7.77
CA ARG A 354 23.72 -5.69 -7.40
C ARG A 354 22.34 -5.66 -6.76
N GLY A 355 22.09 -4.67 -5.91
CA GLY A 355 20.73 -4.29 -5.51
C GLY A 355 20.29 -3.06 -6.28
N VAL A 356 19.09 -3.10 -6.88
CA VAL A 356 18.46 -1.97 -7.56
C VAL A 356 17.43 -1.37 -6.59
N MET A 357 17.73 -0.19 -6.07
CA MET A 357 16.97 0.52 -5.03
C MET A 357 16.09 1.60 -5.65
N PHE A 358 14.84 1.69 -5.19
CA PHE A 358 13.91 2.75 -5.59
C PHE A 358 13.29 3.42 -4.36
N GLY A 359 13.16 4.74 -4.42
CA GLY A 359 12.40 5.57 -3.48
C GLY A 359 12.81 5.45 -2.00
N GLY A 360 11.80 5.52 -1.14
CA GLY A 360 11.91 5.59 0.33
C GLY A 360 11.39 6.92 0.90
N VAL A 361 11.37 7.01 2.23
CA VAL A 361 10.93 8.18 3.01
C VAL A 361 11.96 8.57 4.07
N HIS A 362 12.13 9.86 4.33
CA HIS A 362 12.93 10.40 5.43
C HIS A 362 12.11 11.36 6.30
N ASP A 363 11.80 10.93 7.51
CA ASP A 363 11.09 11.70 8.52
C ASP A 363 11.97 12.88 8.99
N VAL A 364 11.46 14.10 8.82
CA VAL A 364 12.03 15.37 9.29
C VAL A 364 11.23 15.82 10.52
N GLU A 365 11.79 15.61 11.72
CA GLU A 365 11.17 16.04 12.99
C GLU A 365 11.11 17.59 13.06
N GLU A 366 9.95 18.20 12.76
CA GLU A 366 9.68 19.63 13.01
C GLU A 366 8.63 19.82 14.12
N SER A 367 9.11 20.18 15.32
CA SER A 367 8.34 20.41 16.57
C SER A 367 7.82 19.16 17.31
N GLU A 368 7.10 19.36 18.42
CA GLU A 368 6.40 18.30 19.17
C GLU A 368 4.98 18.03 18.60
N GLU A 369 4.53 18.79 17.60
CA GLU A 369 3.15 18.79 17.09
C GLU A 369 3.01 18.15 15.68
N GLY A 370 4.11 17.80 15.00
CA GLY A 370 4.07 17.18 13.66
C GLY A 370 5.35 16.42 13.28
N ILE A 371 5.26 15.63 12.21
CA ILE A 371 6.41 15.02 11.52
C ILE A 371 6.19 15.24 10.02
N ASP A 372 7.06 16.00 9.39
CA ASP A 372 7.10 16.12 7.93
C ASP A 372 7.94 14.98 7.34
N SER A 373 7.58 14.52 6.13
CA SER A 373 8.21 13.35 5.51
C SER A 373 8.70 13.67 4.10
N GLU A 374 10.03 13.60 3.89
CA GLU A 374 10.63 13.74 2.56
C GLU A 374 10.57 12.40 1.82
N PHE A 375 9.74 12.31 0.78
CA PHE A 375 9.63 11.13 -0.09
C PHE A 375 10.55 11.22 -1.29
N PHE A 376 11.08 10.08 -1.74
CA PHE A 376 12.01 10.00 -2.87
C PHE A 376 11.46 9.13 -4.01
N ASN A 377 11.85 9.45 -5.26
CA ASN A 377 11.69 8.62 -6.45
C ASN A 377 13.01 8.19 -7.10
N GLN A 378 14.15 8.51 -6.47
CA GLN A 378 15.46 8.28 -7.06
C GLN A 378 15.79 6.77 -7.17
N LEU A 379 16.27 6.36 -8.34
CA LEU A 379 16.76 5.00 -8.58
C LEU A 379 18.28 4.90 -8.34
N PHE A 380 18.73 3.88 -7.62
CA PHE A 380 20.15 3.62 -7.36
C PHE A 380 20.53 2.15 -7.63
N ILE A 381 21.78 1.94 -8.06
CA ILE A 381 22.44 0.63 -8.02
C ILE A 381 23.41 0.59 -6.84
N TRP A 382 23.21 -0.36 -5.94
CA TRP A 382 24.22 -0.77 -4.96
C TRP A 382 25.02 -1.95 -5.52
N ASN A 383 26.30 -1.74 -5.81
CA ASN A 383 27.22 -2.83 -6.09
C ASN A 383 27.61 -3.48 -4.74
N VAL A 384 27.15 -4.71 -4.52
CA VAL A 384 27.28 -5.39 -3.24
C VAL A 384 28.75 -5.69 -2.92
N GLU A 385 29.51 -6.21 -3.87
CA GLU A 385 30.94 -6.54 -3.68
C GLU A 385 31.76 -5.29 -3.31
N ARG A 386 31.69 -4.24 -4.13
CA ARG A 386 32.40 -2.96 -3.93
C ARG A 386 31.82 -2.09 -2.80
N ASN A 387 30.68 -2.49 -2.23
CA ASN A 387 29.93 -1.77 -1.22
C ASN A 387 29.73 -0.28 -1.55
N ARG A 388 29.23 -0.01 -2.76
CA ARG A 388 29.11 1.35 -3.32
C ARG A 388 27.79 1.53 -4.04
N PHE A 389 27.09 2.62 -3.73
CA PHE A 389 25.92 3.08 -4.45
C PHE A 389 26.32 3.94 -5.65
N MET A 390 25.48 3.92 -6.68
CA MET A 390 25.58 4.73 -7.89
C MET A 390 24.16 5.17 -8.26
N PRO A 391 23.85 6.47 -8.35
CA PRO A 391 22.55 6.90 -8.86
C PRO A 391 22.40 6.46 -10.32
N LEU A 392 21.19 6.04 -10.69
CA LEU A 392 20.82 5.81 -12.09
C LEU A 392 20.08 7.03 -12.62
N THR A 393 20.48 7.47 -13.80
CA THR A 393 19.82 8.56 -14.53
C THR A 393 19.31 8.06 -15.87
N LEU A 394 18.12 8.52 -16.25
CA LEU A 394 17.50 8.18 -17.53
C LEU A 394 18.24 8.86 -18.68
N ARG A 395 18.39 8.15 -19.78
CA ARG A 395 19.09 8.58 -20.98
C ARG A 395 18.09 8.98 -22.05
N ARG A 396 17.77 10.27 -22.11
CA ARG A 396 16.95 10.84 -23.19
C ARG A 396 17.60 10.54 -24.55
N PRO A 397 16.85 10.07 -25.57
CA PRO A 397 17.32 9.98 -26.95
C PRO A 397 17.91 11.32 -27.38
N LYS A 398 19.11 11.29 -27.97
CA LYS A 398 19.76 12.51 -28.44
C LYS A 398 18.94 13.07 -29.61
N GLN A 399 18.24 14.19 -29.42
CA GLN A 399 17.53 14.98 -30.45
C GLN A 399 18.43 15.52 -31.59
N ASN A 400 19.65 15.00 -31.76
CA ASN A 400 20.70 15.56 -32.61
C ASN A 400 21.26 14.54 -33.61
N ALA A 401 20.38 13.83 -34.33
CA ALA A 401 20.75 13.20 -35.60
C ALA A 401 21.27 14.26 -36.60
N ASN A 402 20.63 15.44 -36.64
CA ASN A 402 20.96 16.53 -37.56
C ASN A 402 22.31 17.24 -37.28
N LYS A 403 22.92 17.11 -36.09
CA LYS A 403 24.26 17.69 -35.85
C LYS A 403 25.41 16.87 -36.49
N LYS A 404 25.22 15.58 -36.78
CA LYS A 404 26.19 14.82 -37.58
C LYS A 404 26.19 15.27 -39.05
N ALA A 405 25.03 15.58 -39.62
CA ALA A 405 24.93 16.17 -40.97
C ALA A 405 25.64 17.53 -41.04
N ALA A 406 25.47 18.39 -40.02
CA ALA A 406 26.16 19.68 -39.94
C ALA A 406 27.69 19.55 -39.81
N GLN A 407 28.21 18.56 -39.07
CA GLN A 407 29.66 18.35 -38.92
C GLN A 407 30.31 17.65 -40.13
N GLN A 408 29.57 16.86 -40.93
CA GLN A 408 30.10 16.27 -42.17
C GLN A 408 30.31 17.29 -43.31
N ALA A 409 29.75 18.49 -43.22
CA ALA A 409 29.95 19.55 -44.21
C ALA A 409 31.42 19.97 -44.38
N ASN A 410 32.26 19.78 -43.34
CA ASN A 410 33.66 20.22 -43.32
C ASN A 410 34.69 19.12 -43.67
N VAL A 411 34.26 17.94 -44.13
CA VAL A 411 35.17 16.86 -44.52
C VAL A 411 35.47 16.89 -46.04
N SER A 412 36.74 16.70 -46.38
CA SER A 412 37.28 16.76 -47.74
C SER A 412 36.54 15.87 -48.73
N ARG A 413 36.42 16.33 -49.99
CA ARG A 413 35.77 15.58 -51.09
C ARG A 413 36.34 14.18 -51.30
N ARG A 414 37.60 13.92 -50.88
CA ARG A 414 38.30 12.65 -51.10
C ARG A 414 37.88 11.54 -50.11
N ASP A 415 37.44 11.91 -48.90
CA ASP A 415 37.06 10.94 -47.87
C ASP A 415 35.58 10.50 -47.98
N ARG A 416 34.74 11.33 -48.61
CA ARG A 416 33.33 11.00 -48.90
C ARG A 416 33.19 9.78 -49.83
N GLY A 417 34.12 9.62 -50.78
CA GLY A 417 34.12 8.48 -51.70
C GLY A 417 34.32 7.16 -50.97
N LYS A 418 35.31 7.09 -50.07
CA LYS A 418 35.59 5.88 -49.28
C LYS A 418 34.46 5.53 -48.32
N ALA A 419 33.89 6.50 -47.61
CA ALA A 419 32.80 6.23 -46.67
C ALA A 419 31.55 5.69 -47.40
N ALA A 420 31.21 6.28 -48.56
CA ALA A 420 30.10 5.80 -49.38
C ALA A 420 30.37 4.42 -50.01
N GLU A 421 31.62 4.12 -50.39
CA GLU A 421 32.03 2.81 -50.91
C GLU A 421 31.96 1.72 -49.82
N GLU A 422 32.40 2.03 -48.60
CA GLU A 422 32.34 1.13 -47.44
C GLU A 422 30.90 0.88 -46.98
N GLU A 423 30.04 1.90 -46.98
CA GLU A 423 28.60 1.78 -46.70
C GLU A 423 27.86 0.99 -47.80
N LEU A 424 28.20 1.19 -49.07
CA LEU A 424 27.68 0.40 -50.18
C LEU A 424 28.08 -1.08 -50.05
N LEU A 425 29.34 -1.36 -49.71
CA LEU A 425 29.85 -2.72 -49.45
C LEU A 425 29.17 -3.39 -48.24
N ALA A 426 28.92 -2.64 -47.17
CA ALA A 426 28.19 -3.14 -46.01
C ALA A 426 26.74 -3.50 -46.36
N ASN A 427 26.05 -2.64 -47.11
CA ASN A 427 24.68 -2.88 -47.57
C ASN A 427 24.60 -4.03 -48.60
N LEU A 428 25.58 -4.16 -49.49
CA LEU A 428 25.65 -5.25 -50.47
C LEU A 428 25.90 -6.59 -49.77
N LYS A 429 26.77 -6.62 -48.74
CA LYS A 429 27.00 -7.81 -47.89
C LYS A 429 25.77 -8.18 -47.05
N ALA A 430 25.00 -7.20 -46.58
CA ALA A 430 23.73 -7.45 -45.91
C ALA A 430 22.66 -8.00 -46.87
N LEU A 431 22.65 -7.54 -48.12
CA LEU A 431 21.79 -8.08 -49.18
C LEU A 431 22.20 -9.48 -49.63
N GLU A 432 23.49 -9.80 -49.71
CA GLU A 432 23.98 -11.15 -50.00
C GLU A 432 23.63 -12.15 -48.88
N MET A 433 23.66 -11.75 -47.62
CA MET A 433 23.15 -12.59 -46.53
C MET A 433 21.62 -12.72 -46.52
N LYS A 434 20.88 -11.78 -47.15
CA LYS A 434 19.42 -11.81 -47.27
C LYS A 434 18.91 -12.53 -48.54
N ALA A 435 19.76 -12.66 -49.55
CA ALA A 435 19.48 -13.34 -50.81
C ALA A 435 20.22 -14.69 -50.86
N GLY A 436 19.82 -15.63 -50.01
CA GLY A 436 20.45 -16.94 -49.90
C GLY A 436 20.39 -17.74 -51.20
N VAL A 437 21.55 -18.28 -51.63
CA VAL A 437 21.67 -19.20 -52.77
C VAL A 437 22.34 -20.50 -52.33
N ALA A 438 21.52 -21.41 -51.79
CA ALA A 438 21.57 -22.87 -51.92
C ALA A 438 22.82 -23.64 -51.37
N GLN A 439 22.76 -24.90 -50.92
CA GLN A 439 21.72 -25.95 -50.96
C GLN A 439 21.80 -26.80 -49.68
N ASP A 440 20.68 -27.06 -48.98
CA ASP A 440 20.50 -28.28 -48.15
C ASP A 440 18.99 -28.53 -47.89
N PRO A 441 18.43 -29.75 -48.05
CA PRO A 441 16.98 -29.97 -47.88
C PRO A 441 16.49 -29.92 -46.42
N ASP A 442 17.38 -30.09 -45.43
CA ASP A 442 17.01 -30.11 -44.01
C ASP A 442 16.84 -28.69 -43.39
N SER A 443 17.12 -27.61 -44.13
CA SER A 443 17.02 -26.24 -43.60
C SER A 443 15.65 -25.58 -43.75
N GLU A 444 14.71 -26.15 -44.53
CA GLU A 444 13.38 -25.54 -44.71
C GLU A 444 12.52 -25.66 -43.44
N ASP A 445 12.62 -26.75 -42.67
CA ASP A 445 11.92 -26.92 -41.38
C ASP A 445 12.48 -26.02 -40.26
N GLU A 446 13.80 -25.74 -40.25
CA GLU A 446 14.41 -24.82 -39.29
C GLU A 446 14.16 -23.35 -39.68
N ALA A 447 14.15 -23.02 -40.98
CA ALA A 447 13.78 -21.67 -41.45
C ALA A 447 12.29 -21.38 -41.26
N ALA A 448 11.40 -22.37 -41.41
CA ALA A 448 9.98 -22.23 -41.10
C ALA A 448 9.74 -22.01 -39.60
N LYS A 449 10.43 -22.75 -38.72
CA LYS A 449 10.38 -22.49 -37.27
C LYS A 449 10.95 -21.14 -36.88
N ALA A 450 12.09 -20.74 -37.45
CA ALA A 450 12.67 -19.43 -37.18
C ALA A 450 11.74 -18.29 -37.66
N ALA A 451 11.03 -18.47 -38.78
CA ALA A 451 10.02 -17.53 -39.24
C ALA A 451 8.75 -17.53 -38.37
N GLU A 452 8.29 -18.68 -37.87
CA GLU A 452 7.19 -18.75 -36.89
C GLU A 452 7.60 -18.15 -35.52
N GLU A 453 8.86 -18.28 -35.10
CA GLU A 453 9.38 -17.65 -33.87
C GLU A 453 9.61 -16.13 -34.02
N ASP A 454 10.05 -15.65 -35.20
CA ASP A 454 10.20 -14.21 -35.51
C ASP A 454 8.84 -13.52 -35.79
N GLU A 455 7.82 -14.20 -36.34
CA GLU A 455 6.47 -13.63 -36.53
C GLU A 455 5.63 -13.58 -35.23
N GLU A 456 6.03 -14.28 -34.16
CA GLU A 456 5.44 -14.12 -32.81
C GLU A 456 6.06 -12.94 -32.00
N GLU A 457 7.14 -12.29 -32.48
CA GLU A 457 7.60 -11.03 -31.87
C GLU A 457 6.80 -9.81 -32.37
N ASP A 458 6.39 -8.98 -31.41
CA ASP A 458 5.85 -7.61 -31.60
C ASP A 458 4.41 -7.42 -32.12
N THR A 459 3.45 -8.17 -31.57
CA THR A 459 2.05 -7.69 -31.42
C THR A 459 1.81 -6.91 -30.10
N ARG A 460 2.88 -6.47 -29.42
CA ARG A 460 2.78 -5.72 -28.16
C ARG A 460 2.22 -4.31 -28.39
N PRO A 461 1.25 -3.83 -27.57
CA PRO A 461 0.85 -2.43 -27.60
C PRO A 461 2.04 -1.51 -27.27
N GLU A 462 2.27 -0.47 -28.08
CA GLU A 462 3.24 0.56 -27.71
C GLU A 462 2.76 1.31 -26.47
N LYS A 463 3.55 1.23 -25.40
CA LYS A 463 3.27 1.88 -24.10
C LYS A 463 3.94 3.25 -23.99
N PRO A 464 3.39 4.20 -23.21
CA PRO A 464 4.04 5.48 -22.95
C PRO A 464 5.43 5.28 -22.35
N LYS A 465 6.41 6.05 -22.85
CA LYS A 465 7.76 6.13 -22.27
C LYS A 465 8.02 7.52 -21.70
N LEU A 466 8.11 7.60 -20.38
CA LEU A 466 8.44 8.81 -19.63
C LEU A 466 9.96 8.95 -19.45
N PHE A 467 10.42 10.19 -19.27
CA PHE A 467 11.83 10.52 -19.02
C PHE A 467 12.06 11.09 -17.61
N GLU A 468 11.26 10.58 -16.68
CA GLU A 468 11.30 10.79 -15.23
C GLU A 468 10.98 9.46 -14.53
N PHE A 469 11.27 9.37 -13.24
CA PHE A 469 10.91 8.19 -12.44
C PHE A 469 9.51 8.36 -11.83
N PRO A 470 8.79 7.25 -11.51
CA PRO A 470 7.45 7.30 -10.93
C PRO A 470 7.38 8.19 -9.67
N HIS A 471 6.20 8.72 -9.34
CA HIS A 471 6.01 9.65 -8.22
C HIS A 471 6.73 9.18 -6.92
N PRO A 472 7.37 10.09 -6.15
CA PRO A 472 7.98 9.77 -4.86
C PRO A 472 7.10 8.90 -3.96
N ARG A 473 7.69 7.82 -3.41
CA ARG A 473 6.98 6.84 -2.58
C ARG A 473 7.93 5.93 -1.80
N PHE A 474 7.40 5.28 -0.78
CA PHE A 474 8.06 4.19 -0.05
C PHE A 474 7.28 2.88 -0.18
N ASN A 475 7.89 1.77 0.26
CA ASN A 475 7.31 0.42 0.24
C ASN A 475 6.84 -0.12 -1.12
N ALA A 476 7.24 0.51 -2.24
CA ALA A 476 6.98 0.01 -3.59
C ALA A 476 7.54 -1.42 -3.78
N ALA A 477 6.76 -2.29 -4.41
CA ALA A 477 7.17 -3.66 -4.67
C ALA A 477 8.04 -3.74 -5.93
N LEU A 478 9.25 -4.30 -5.80
CA LEU A 478 10.25 -4.34 -6.86
C LEU A 478 10.60 -5.77 -7.27
N THR A 479 10.76 -6.00 -8.57
CA THR A 479 11.42 -7.20 -9.07
C THR A 479 12.18 -6.94 -10.36
N VAL A 480 13.11 -7.84 -10.72
CA VAL A 480 13.83 -7.75 -12.00
C VAL A 480 13.68 -9.05 -12.76
N GLN A 481 13.05 -8.97 -13.93
CA GLN A 481 12.93 -10.06 -14.89
C GLN A 481 13.94 -9.80 -16.01
N ALA A 482 14.85 -10.76 -16.24
CA ALA A 482 16.02 -10.61 -17.10
C ALA A 482 16.88 -9.35 -16.78
N ASP A 483 16.70 -8.27 -17.54
CA ASP A 483 17.36 -6.95 -17.37
C ASP A 483 16.37 -5.79 -17.21
N THR A 484 15.08 -6.08 -17.03
CA THR A 484 14.01 -5.08 -16.84
C THR A 484 13.56 -5.09 -15.38
N LEU A 485 13.70 -3.94 -14.72
CA LEU A 485 13.11 -3.67 -13.41
C LEU A 485 11.60 -3.42 -13.58
N TYR A 486 10.79 -4.00 -12.70
CA TYR A 486 9.38 -3.69 -12.54
C TYR A 486 9.16 -3.05 -11.16
N ILE A 487 8.35 -2.00 -11.12
CA ILE A 487 8.01 -1.23 -9.92
C ILE A 487 6.49 -1.22 -9.83
N TYR A 488 5.93 -1.73 -8.73
CA TYR A 488 4.49 -1.75 -8.49
C TYR A 488 4.11 -1.04 -7.19
N GLY A 489 3.06 -0.20 -7.26
CA GLY A 489 2.37 0.35 -6.08
C GLY A 489 3.26 1.17 -5.14
N GLY A 490 3.07 0.97 -3.84
CA GLY A 490 3.73 1.73 -2.75
C GLY A 490 2.85 2.85 -2.20
N THR A 491 3.39 3.59 -1.23
CA THR A 491 2.66 4.62 -0.46
C THR A 491 3.37 5.98 -0.53
N TYR A 492 2.61 7.07 -0.53
CA TYR A 492 3.03 8.46 -0.33
C TYR A 492 2.11 9.13 0.69
N GLU A 493 2.61 10.02 1.54
CA GLU A 493 1.81 10.71 2.56
C GLU A 493 1.99 12.23 2.41
N LYS A 494 0.92 13.00 2.67
CA LYS A 494 0.95 14.47 2.66
C LYS A 494 -0.01 15.00 3.73
N GLY A 495 0.53 15.48 4.84
CA GLY A 495 -0.24 15.70 6.07
C GLY A 495 -0.91 14.39 6.52
N ASP A 496 -2.15 14.47 6.99
CA ASP A 496 -2.92 13.30 7.46
C ASP A 496 -3.44 12.38 6.33
N ARG A 497 -3.10 12.62 5.06
CA ARG A 497 -3.58 11.82 3.92
C ARG A 497 -2.54 10.82 3.44
N GLU A 498 -2.92 9.54 3.43
CA GLU A 498 -2.17 8.46 2.80
C GLU A 498 -2.68 8.19 1.36
N PHE A 499 -1.75 8.16 0.40
CA PHE A 499 -1.99 7.81 -1.00
C PHE A 499 -1.30 6.48 -1.32
N THR A 500 -2.08 5.45 -1.62
CA THR A 500 -1.56 4.15 -2.07
C THR A 500 -1.71 4.01 -3.59
N PHE A 501 -0.63 3.65 -4.28
CA PHE A 501 -0.61 3.49 -5.74
C PHE A 501 -0.95 2.05 -6.19
N ASP A 502 -1.38 1.91 -7.45
CA ASP A 502 -1.57 0.64 -8.18
C ASP A 502 -0.75 0.52 -9.46
N GLU A 503 0.00 1.56 -9.78
CA GLU A 503 0.72 1.69 -11.04
C GLU A 503 1.76 0.58 -11.21
N LEU A 504 1.91 0.06 -12.43
CA LEU A 504 2.99 -0.81 -12.83
C LEU A 504 3.89 -0.09 -13.84
N TRP A 505 5.16 0.06 -13.46
CA TRP A 505 6.20 0.68 -14.28
C TRP A 505 7.27 -0.33 -14.64
N SER A 506 7.94 -0.15 -15.78
CA SER A 506 9.14 -0.91 -16.11
C SER A 506 10.31 -0.05 -16.61
N VAL A 507 11.53 -0.44 -16.25
CA VAL A 507 12.78 0.27 -16.59
C VAL A 507 13.83 -0.71 -17.08
N ASN A 508 14.33 -0.52 -18.30
CA ASN A 508 15.42 -1.32 -18.84
C ASN A 508 16.76 -0.90 -18.20
N LEU A 509 17.38 -1.81 -17.43
CA LEU A 509 18.59 -1.51 -16.65
C LEU A 509 19.88 -1.44 -17.48
N ASN A 510 19.87 -1.87 -18.74
CA ASN A 510 21.00 -1.79 -19.66
C ASN A 510 20.99 -0.47 -20.44
N HIS A 511 19.82 -0.10 -20.98
CA HIS A 511 19.66 1.07 -21.84
C HIS A 511 19.35 2.34 -21.05
N LEU A 512 18.49 2.25 -20.03
CA LEU A 512 17.92 3.38 -19.28
C LEU A 512 17.24 4.41 -20.20
N ASP A 513 16.61 3.93 -21.27
CA ASP A 513 16.02 4.71 -22.38
C ASP A 513 14.64 5.31 -22.07
N GLY A 514 14.24 5.31 -20.79
CA GLY A 514 12.96 5.81 -20.30
C GLY A 514 12.39 4.88 -19.23
N VAL A 515 11.26 5.28 -18.66
CA VAL A 515 10.38 4.46 -17.82
C VAL A 515 9.14 4.17 -18.65
N THR A 516 8.81 2.90 -18.84
CA THR A 516 7.63 2.49 -19.59
C THR A 516 6.45 2.34 -18.62
N GLU A 517 5.38 3.09 -18.88
CA GLU A 517 4.12 2.99 -18.15
C GLU A 517 3.37 1.74 -18.65
N ILE A 518 3.34 0.67 -17.87
CA ILE A 518 2.58 -0.54 -18.23
C ILE A 518 1.11 -0.32 -17.88
N PHE A 519 0.88 0.22 -16.69
CA PHE A 519 -0.45 0.53 -16.17
C PHE A 519 -0.38 1.67 -15.15
N LYS A 520 -1.35 2.57 -15.21
CA LYS A 520 -1.62 3.63 -14.24
C LYS A 520 -3.14 3.84 -14.19
N ARG A 521 -3.70 4.01 -12.99
CA ARG A 521 -4.96 4.72 -12.80
C ARG A 521 -4.64 6.06 -12.16
N ASP A 522 -5.35 7.10 -12.57
CA ASP A 522 -5.31 8.35 -11.85
C ASP A 522 -6.02 8.17 -10.51
N LEU A 523 -5.42 8.71 -9.45
CA LEU A 523 -5.98 8.71 -8.11
C LEU A 523 -7.16 9.69 -8.08
N GLU A 524 -8.35 9.22 -7.68
CA GLU A 524 -9.60 10.00 -7.74
C GLU A 524 -9.54 11.32 -6.93
N ASP A 525 -8.62 11.43 -5.96
CA ASP A 525 -8.38 12.61 -5.11
C ASP A 525 -7.06 13.38 -5.38
N TRP A 526 -6.34 13.10 -6.47
CA TRP A 526 -5.02 13.73 -6.73
C TRP A 526 -5.11 15.13 -7.34
N GLN A 527 -5.22 16.13 -6.47
CA GLN A 527 -5.04 17.56 -6.80
C GLN A 527 -3.56 17.94 -6.66
N GLY A 528 -2.74 17.62 -7.66
CA GLY A 528 -1.28 17.74 -7.53
C GLY A 528 -0.47 17.83 -8.82
N SER A 529 -0.71 18.88 -9.62
CA SER A 529 0.31 19.43 -10.55
C SER A 529 -0.05 20.77 -11.25
N GLU A 530 -1.28 21.28 -11.16
CA GLU A 530 -1.72 22.42 -12.00
C GLU A 530 -1.50 23.82 -11.38
N ASP A 531 -1.27 23.93 -10.06
CA ASP A 531 -1.22 25.24 -9.35
C ASP A 531 0.19 25.87 -9.22
N GLU A 532 1.24 25.24 -9.73
CA GLU A 532 2.65 25.69 -9.56
C GLU A 532 3.30 26.20 -10.86
N ALA A 533 2.47 26.65 -11.82
CA ALA A 533 2.94 27.10 -13.13
C ALA A 533 2.05 28.21 -13.76
N ASP A 534 1.90 29.35 -13.07
CA ASP A 534 1.73 30.69 -13.68
C ASP A 534 1.65 31.78 -12.58
N SER A 535 2.80 32.26 -12.08
CA SER A 535 2.89 33.49 -11.27
C SER A 535 4.32 34.07 -11.24
N ASP A 536 4.96 34.18 -12.40
CA ASP A 536 6.22 34.94 -12.58
C ASP A 536 6.13 35.74 -13.89
N GLU A 537 5.47 36.91 -13.86
CA GLU A 537 5.73 38.01 -14.80
C GLU A 537 5.19 39.36 -14.23
N GLU A 538 6.14 40.17 -13.76
CA GLU A 538 6.22 41.64 -13.64
C GLU A 538 4.94 42.51 -13.81
N ASP A 539 4.64 43.35 -12.81
CA ASP A 539 4.46 44.79 -13.04
C ASP A 539 4.85 45.64 -11.80
N ASP A 540 5.57 46.73 -12.04
CA ASP A 540 6.12 47.68 -11.05
C ASP A 540 5.30 48.99 -11.12
N SER A 541 4.71 49.44 -10.01
CA SER A 541 4.39 50.88 -9.83
C SER A 541 4.21 51.25 -8.36
N GLU A 542 4.94 52.28 -7.91
CA GLU A 542 5.01 52.73 -6.52
C GLU A 542 3.96 53.81 -6.14
N GLU A 543 3.98 54.15 -4.85
CA GLU A 543 3.71 55.46 -4.23
C GLU A 543 2.29 55.89 -3.77
N ASP A 544 2.33 56.60 -2.62
CA ASP A 544 1.42 57.59 -2.02
C ASP A 544 0.18 57.19 -1.17
N GLU A 545 0.45 57.03 0.14
CA GLU A 545 0.08 57.94 1.28
C GLU A 545 -1.38 58.40 1.58
N ASP A 546 -1.68 58.45 2.90
CA ASP A 546 -2.60 59.33 3.66
C ASP A 546 -4.15 59.22 3.52
N GLU A 547 -5.00 59.53 4.52
CA GLU A 547 -4.98 59.55 6.01
C GLU A 547 -6.47 59.68 6.49
N ASP A 548 -6.79 59.29 7.74
CA ASP A 548 -7.84 59.86 8.63
C ASP A 548 -9.38 59.84 8.26
N GLU A 549 -10.37 59.89 9.17
CA GLU A 549 -10.45 59.88 10.65
C GLU A 549 -11.87 59.44 11.17
N ASP A 550 -12.05 59.42 12.51
CA ASP A 550 -13.30 59.40 13.34
C ASP A 550 -14.14 58.09 13.46
N ALA A 551 -14.39 57.44 14.63
CA ALA A 551 -14.73 57.84 16.04
C ALA A 551 -16.26 58.08 16.27
N GLU A 552 -16.96 57.73 17.37
CA GLU A 552 -16.74 57.06 18.69
C GLU A 552 -17.98 56.12 18.98
N ASP A 553 -17.86 54.94 19.60
CA ASP A 553 -17.96 54.55 21.05
C ASP A 553 -19.39 54.54 21.71
N TYR A 554 -19.49 53.79 22.83
CA TYR A 554 -20.50 53.74 23.90
C TYR A 554 -21.57 52.61 23.95
N ASP A 555 -21.09 51.44 24.38
CA ASP A 555 -21.41 50.80 25.69
C ASP A 555 -22.81 50.15 25.99
N ALA A 556 -22.89 49.53 27.17
CA ALA A 556 -23.51 48.23 27.42
C ALA A 556 -24.92 48.17 28.07
N LYS A 557 -25.54 46.98 27.89
CA LYS A 557 -26.38 46.20 28.85
C LYS A 557 -27.40 46.91 29.75
N SER A 558 -28.66 46.43 29.71
CA SER A 558 -29.32 45.83 30.90
C SER A 558 -30.57 45.03 30.55
N ALA A 559 -30.94 44.07 31.39
CA ALA A 559 -32.18 43.28 31.32
C ALA A 559 -33.25 43.79 32.32
N SER A 560 -34.53 43.45 32.15
CA SER A 560 -35.45 43.14 33.28
C SER A 560 -36.88 42.65 32.90
N THR A 561 -37.29 41.50 33.47
CA THR A 561 -38.63 41.15 34.05
C THR A 561 -39.97 41.20 33.28
N ALA A 562 -40.77 40.13 33.47
CA ALA A 562 -42.22 40.01 33.20
C ALA A 562 -43.11 40.67 34.31
N PRO A 563 -44.48 40.67 34.22
CA PRO A 563 -45.26 39.54 34.82
C PRO A 563 -46.70 39.20 34.28
N THR A 564 -47.03 37.90 34.36
CA THR A 564 -48.26 37.16 34.81
C THR A 564 -49.72 37.69 34.77
N SER A 565 -50.68 36.88 34.23
CA SER A 565 -52.05 36.54 34.76
C SER A 565 -52.93 35.77 33.70
N ILE A 566 -54.07 35.08 33.97
CA ILE A 566 -54.51 34.05 34.98
C ILE A 566 -55.88 33.39 34.56
N ALA A 567 -56.10 32.07 34.84
CA ALA A 567 -57.39 31.30 34.93
C ALA A 567 -58.26 31.03 33.64
N ASP A 568 -59.10 29.98 33.49
CA ASP A 568 -59.42 28.80 34.36
C ASP A 568 -60.00 27.52 33.65
N SER A 569 -59.86 26.37 34.33
CA SER A 569 -60.59 25.06 34.35
C SER A 569 -61.47 24.46 33.21
N VAL A 570 -61.36 23.12 32.97
CA VAL A 570 -62.35 22.02 33.30
C VAL A 570 -61.97 20.65 32.67
N ALA A 571 -62.26 19.52 33.37
CA ALA A 571 -62.22 18.10 32.93
C ALA A 571 -63.12 17.23 33.85
N PRO A 572 -63.33 15.89 33.71
CA PRO A 572 -63.14 14.92 32.61
C PRO A 572 -64.52 14.24 32.24
N PRO A 573 -64.71 12.98 31.72
CA PRO A 573 -64.17 11.67 32.18
C PRO A 573 -63.66 10.73 31.06
N ALA A 574 -63.18 9.52 31.43
CA ALA A 574 -62.58 8.52 30.54
C ALA A 574 -63.51 7.34 30.19
N THR A 575 -63.36 6.77 28.98
CA THR A 575 -63.71 5.38 28.62
C THR A 575 -62.78 4.84 27.53
N GLU A 576 -62.60 3.52 27.49
CA GLU A 576 -61.69 2.73 26.63
C GLU A 576 -62.15 2.66 25.15
N ASP A 577 -61.22 2.61 24.18
CA ASP A 577 -61.06 1.53 23.17
C ASP A 577 -59.76 1.74 22.31
N LEU A 578 -59.43 0.79 21.43
CA LEU A 578 -58.08 0.47 20.97
C LEU A 578 -57.57 1.14 19.66
N GLY A 579 -56.44 1.87 19.77
CA GLY A 579 -55.35 1.97 18.79
C GLY A 579 -55.53 2.88 17.56
N PRO A 580 -54.48 3.00 16.70
CA PRO A 580 -53.05 2.76 16.93
C PRO A 580 -52.27 4.08 17.16
N GLN A 581 -51.09 4.01 17.78
CA GLN A 581 -50.16 5.16 17.76
C GLN A 581 -49.55 5.31 16.36
N GLU A 582 -49.61 6.52 15.80
CA GLU A 582 -48.86 6.87 14.60
C GLU A 582 -47.37 7.03 14.95
N GLU A 583 -46.61 5.96 14.77
CA GLU A 583 -45.15 6.06 14.61
C GLU A 583 -44.86 6.84 13.31
N ILE A 584 -44.48 8.11 13.42
CA ILE A 584 -44.13 8.94 12.25
C ILE A 584 -42.71 8.61 11.77
N SER A 585 -42.59 7.43 11.17
CA SER A 585 -41.74 7.12 10.02
C SER A 585 -40.34 7.77 9.93
N ALA A 586 -39.42 7.30 10.77
CA ALA A 586 -37.97 7.41 10.53
C ALA A 586 -37.49 6.63 9.26
N LEU A 587 -38.39 6.00 8.52
CA LEU A 587 -38.14 5.22 7.29
C LEU A 587 -38.44 6.00 5.99
N THR A 588 -38.76 7.29 6.08
CA THR A 588 -39.08 8.14 4.91
C THR A 588 -38.34 9.47 4.85
N ASP A 589 -37.59 9.83 5.89
CA ASP A 589 -36.74 11.04 5.86
C ASP A 589 -35.39 10.71 5.20
N THR A 590 -35.12 11.32 4.05
CA THR A 590 -33.87 11.16 3.31
C THR A 590 -32.88 12.31 3.54
N LEU A 591 -33.18 13.22 4.48
CA LEU A 591 -32.33 14.35 4.82
C LEU A 591 -31.22 13.96 5.81
N PRO A 592 -30.07 14.66 5.82
CA PRO A 592 -29.04 14.45 6.83
C PRO A 592 -29.58 14.69 8.24
N HIS A 593 -29.30 13.77 9.16
CA HIS A 593 -29.84 13.79 10.53
C HIS A 593 -28.74 14.07 11.57
N PRO A 594 -29.02 14.86 12.63
CA PRO A 594 -28.09 15.07 13.73
C PRO A 594 -27.80 13.78 14.50
N ARG A 595 -26.62 13.68 15.11
CA ARG A 595 -26.28 12.61 16.06
C ARG A 595 -26.55 13.08 17.51
N PRO A 596 -26.82 12.16 18.45
CA PRO A 596 -26.77 12.45 19.88
C PRO A 596 -25.43 13.08 20.28
N PHE A 597 -25.49 14.09 21.14
CA PHE A 597 -24.35 14.90 21.61
C PHE A 597 -23.61 15.70 20.53
N GLU A 598 -24.18 15.85 19.32
CA GLU A 598 -23.57 16.60 18.21
C GLU A 598 -24.02 18.07 18.20
N SER A 599 -23.06 19.00 18.29
CA SER A 599 -23.35 20.43 18.19
C SER A 599 -23.83 20.80 16.78
N LEU A 600 -24.60 21.88 16.65
CA LEU A 600 -25.02 22.42 15.34
C LEU A 600 -23.83 22.67 14.40
N ARG A 601 -22.68 23.08 14.96
CA ARG A 601 -21.44 23.30 14.20
C ARG A 601 -20.92 21.99 13.60
N ASP A 602 -20.85 20.94 14.39
CA ASP A 602 -20.28 19.65 13.98
C ASP A 602 -21.23 18.91 13.04
N PHE A 603 -22.54 18.99 13.32
CA PHE A 603 -23.59 18.51 12.42
C PHE A 603 -23.47 19.14 11.04
N TYR A 604 -23.37 20.48 10.96
CA TYR A 604 -23.21 21.15 9.68
C TYR A 604 -21.85 20.85 9.02
N ALA A 605 -20.74 20.84 9.77
CA ALA A 605 -19.43 20.52 9.22
C ALA A 605 -19.40 19.13 8.56
N ARG A 606 -20.03 18.13 9.18
CA ARG A 606 -20.17 16.76 8.65
C ARG A 606 -21.13 16.64 7.46
N THR A 607 -22.13 17.52 7.35
CA THR A 607 -23.23 17.38 6.37
C THR A 607 -23.28 18.49 5.31
N SER A 608 -22.34 19.43 5.33
CA SER A 608 -22.38 20.65 4.50
C SER A 608 -22.47 20.37 3.00
N GLU A 609 -21.76 19.37 2.48
CA GLU A 609 -21.83 18.99 1.06
C GLU A 609 -23.19 18.38 0.69
N GLN A 610 -23.76 17.55 1.57
CA GLN A 610 -25.08 16.94 1.37
C GLN A 610 -26.17 18.02 1.33
N TRP A 611 -26.13 18.99 2.24
CA TRP A 611 -27.05 20.13 2.23
C TRP A 611 -26.85 21.05 1.02
N GLN A 612 -25.61 21.31 0.59
CA GLN A 612 -25.35 22.07 -0.64
C GLN A 612 -25.94 21.38 -1.88
N ASN A 613 -25.78 20.06 -2.00
CA ASN A 613 -26.36 19.28 -3.11
C ASN A 613 -27.89 19.31 -3.10
N ILE A 614 -28.53 19.16 -1.92
CA ILE A 614 -29.99 19.27 -1.77
C ILE A 614 -30.49 20.66 -2.21
N ILE A 615 -29.77 21.74 -1.86
CA ILE A 615 -30.11 23.11 -2.29
C ILE A 615 -29.95 23.27 -3.81
N LEU A 616 -28.90 22.71 -4.41
CA LEU A 616 -28.68 22.76 -5.87
C LEU A 616 -29.79 22.02 -6.63
N GLU A 617 -30.13 20.78 -6.24
CA GLU A 617 -31.25 20.03 -6.82
C GLU A 617 -32.59 20.75 -6.66
N GLU A 618 -32.83 21.41 -5.51
CA GLU A 618 -34.05 22.18 -5.28
C GLU A 618 -34.14 23.44 -6.16
N LEU A 619 -33.01 24.10 -6.43
CA LEU A 619 -32.93 25.26 -7.34
C LEU A 619 -33.15 24.86 -8.81
N GLU A 620 -32.52 23.76 -9.25
CA GLU A 620 -32.76 23.16 -10.57
C GLU A 620 -34.24 22.80 -10.76
N ARG A 621 -34.83 22.08 -9.78
CA ARG A 621 -36.23 21.66 -9.84
C ARG A 621 -37.23 22.82 -9.85
N LYS A 622 -36.87 23.96 -9.25
CA LYS A 622 -37.69 25.19 -9.27
C LYS A 622 -37.52 26.01 -10.56
N GLY A 623 -36.69 25.57 -11.51
CA GLY A 623 -36.48 26.25 -12.80
C GLY A 623 -35.98 27.69 -12.65
N THR A 624 -35.40 28.03 -11.50
CA THR A 624 -34.95 29.39 -11.18
C THR A 624 -33.49 29.49 -11.58
N SER A 625 -33.26 29.75 -12.87
CA SER A 625 -31.92 29.90 -13.47
C SER A 625 -31.25 31.23 -13.09
N VAL A 626 -31.17 31.49 -11.79
CA VAL A 626 -30.30 32.52 -11.21
C VAL A 626 -29.13 31.74 -10.62
N GLU A 627 -27.95 31.90 -11.21
CA GLU A 627 -26.69 31.34 -10.69
C GLU A 627 -26.39 31.98 -9.32
N LYS A 628 -26.92 31.36 -8.26
CA LYS A 628 -26.58 31.75 -6.88
C LYS A 628 -25.09 31.49 -6.69
N SER A 629 -24.40 32.48 -6.13
CA SER A 629 -22.98 32.36 -5.85
C SER A 629 -22.72 31.19 -4.89
N PRO A 630 -21.52 30.55 -4.92
CA PRO A 630 -21.18 29.49 -3.97
C PRO A 630 -21.32 29.91 -2.49
N LYS A 631 -21.21 31.21 -2.19
CA LYS A 631 -21.45 31.77 -0.85
C LYS A 631 -22.93 31.73 -0.46
N GLU A 632 -23.84 32.00 -1.38
CA GLU A 632 -25.28 31.93 -1.13
C GLU A 632 -25.78 30.49 -1.02
N VAL A 633 -25.24 29.57 -1.83
CA VAL A 633 -25.55 28.13 -1.70
C VAL A 633 -25.11 27.61 -0.34
N LYS A 634 -23.89 27.93 0.12
CA LYS A 634 -23.42 27.61 1.47
C LYS A 634 -24.26 28.23 2.58
N LYS A 635 -24.75 29.46 2.39
CA LYS A 635 -25.65 30.11 3.37
C LYS A 635 -26.98 29.36 3.50
N LEU A 636 -27.62 29.04 2.37
CA LEU A 636 -28.90 28.33 2.35
C LEU A 636 -28.77 26.87 2.86
N ALA A 637 -27.63 26.23 2.58
CA ALA A 637 -27.31 24.91 3.12
C ALA A 637 -27.18 24.95 4.66
N PHE A 638 -26.55 26.00 5.22
CA PHE A 638 -26.48 26.20 6.67
C PHE A 638 -27.85 26.48 7.29
N GLU A 639 -28.62 27.42 6.73
CA GLU A 639 -29.97 27.76 7.22
C GLU A 639 -30.89 26.53 7.28
N ARG A 640 -30.78 25.62 6.29
CA ARG A 640 -31.59 24.40 6.21
C ARG A 640 -31.09 23.25 7.10
N ALA A 641 -29.78 23.19 7.35
CA ALA A 641 -29.22 22.31 8.37
C ALA A 641 -29.61 22.77 9.78
N GLU A 642 -29.59 24.09 10.04
CA GLU A 642 -30.03 24.67 11.32
C GLU A 642 -31.52 24.38 11.58
N GLU A 643 -32.39 24.61 10.60
CA GLU A 643 -33.82 24.23 10.66
C GLU A 643 -33.97 22.75 11.06
N LYS A 644 -33.29 21.83 10.36
CA LYS A 644 -33.36 20.39 10.64
C LYS A 644 -32.78 20.00 12.00
N TRP A 645 -31.73 20.67 12.47
CA TRP A 645 -31.11 20.41 13.77
C TRP A 645 -32.04 20.81 14.92
N TRP A 646 -32.78 21.92 14.78
CA TRP A 646 -33.78 22.34 15.75
C TRP A 646 -35.05 21.48 15.71
N ASP A 647 -35.56 21.14 14.52
CA ASP A 647 -36.75 20.30 14.34
C ASP A 647 -36.63 18.95 15.05
N CYS A 648 -35.46 18.32 14.98
CA CYS A 648 -35.21 17.02 15.61
C CYS A 648 -34.61 17.11 17.03
N ARG A 649 -34.45 18.32 17.62
CA ARG A 649 -33.69 18.48 18.87
C ARG A 649 -34.36 17.82 20.08
N GLU A 650 -35.69 17.73 20.13
CA GLU A 650 -36.38 17.02 21.22
C GLU A 650 -36.20 15.50 21.14
N GLU A 651 -36.26 14.92 19.94
CA GLU A 651 -36.01 13.49 19.70
C GLU A 651 -34.55 13.13 20.00
N ILE A 652 -33.61 13.94 19.53
CA ILE A 652 -32.18 13.76 19.80
C ILE A 652 -31.89 13.91 21.29
N ARG A 653 -32.52 14.85 22.02
CA ARG A 653 -32.36 14.96 23.48
C ARG A 653 -32.90 13.73 24.21
N ALA A 654 -34.01 13.14 23.76
CA ALA A 654 -34.52 11.89 24.35
C ALA A 654 -33.53 10.72 24.16
N LEU A 655 -32.84 10.67 23.01
CA LEU A 655 -31.77 9.70 22.75
C LEU A 655 -30.49 10.00 23.55
N GLU A 656 -30.17 11.27 23.80
CA GLU A 656 -29.09 11.69 24.70
C GLU A 656 -29.38 11.24 26.15
N ASP A 657 -30.59 11.49 26.65
CA ASP A 657 -31.04 11.08 27.99
C ASP A 657 -31.00 9.54 28.15
N GLU A 658 -31.40 8.77 27.13
CA GLU A 658 -31.32 7.29 27.14
C GLU A 658 -29.87 6.78 27.16
N GLN A 659 -28.98 7.41 26.40
CA GLN A 659 -27.55 7.08 26.39
C GLN A 659 -26.84 7.46 27.69
N GLU A 660 -27.17 8.63 28.27
CA GLU A 660 -26.62 9.03 29.56
C GLU A 660 -27.10 8.09 30.68
N ALA A 661 -28.36 7.65 30.64
CA ALA A 661 -28.88 6.60 31.52
C ALA A 661 -28.19 5.24 31.34
N ALA A 662 -27.68 4.93 30.14
CA ALA A 662 -26.83 3.78 29.86
C ALA A 662 -25.34 3.99 30.24
N GLY A 663 -24.96 5.17 30.72
CA GLY A 663 -23.59 5.52 31.11
C GLY A 663 -22.71 6.06 29.97
N ILE A 664 -23.29 6.39 28.83
CA ILE A 664 -22.64 7.01 27.66
C ILE A 664 -22.93 8.51 27.72
N GLY A 665 -21.98 9.30 28.20
CA GLY A 665 -22.09 10.76 28.31
C GLY A 665 -21.45 11.53 27.15
N GLU A 666 -21.67 12.84 27.14
CA GLU A 666 -21.11 13.79 26.18
C GLU A 666 -19.58 13.66 26.04
N VAL A 667 -19.11 13.48 24.79
CA VAL A 667 -17.68 13.37 24.48
C VAL A 667 -17.04 14.76 24.52
N VAL A 668 -16.67 15.20 25.72
CA VAL A 668 -15.93 16.45 25.93
C VAL A 668 -14.60 16.40 25.16
N SER A 669 -14.42 17.33 24.22
CA SER A 669 -13.17 17.48 23.47
C SER A 669 -12.01 17.72 24.45
N LEU A 670 -10.85 17.11 24.17
CA LEU A 670 -9.67 17.26 25.04
C LEU A 670 -9.10 18.69 25.10
N ALA A 671 -9.56 19.60 24.21
CA ALA A 671 -9.15 20.99 24.18
C ALA A 671 -9.76 21.83 25.33
N ASP A 672 -10.97 21.51 25.79
CA ASP A 672 -11.71 22.35 26.76
C ASP A 672 -11.38 22.03 28.24
N LYS A 673 -10.57 20.99 28.49
CA LYS A 673 -10.39 20.42 29.84
C LYS A 673 -9.21 20.97 30.64
N GLU A 674 -8.36 21.82 30.05
CA GLU A 674 -7.29 22.51 30.80
C GLU A 674 -7.80 23.74 31.59
N GLY A 675 -9.07 24.13 31.40
CA GLY A 675 -9.62 25.39 31.91
C GLY A 675 -10.32 25.38 33.29
N ALA A 676 -10.56 24.24 33.95
CA ALA A 676 -11.37 24.24 35.18
C ALA A 676 -11.08 23.16 36.24
N SER A 677 -10.92 23.63 37.48
CA SER A 677 -11.13 22.94 38.76
C SER A 677 -10.17 21.79 39.16
N GLY A 678 -9.12 22.17 39.89
CA GLY A 678 -8.57 21.29 40.93
C GLY A 678 -9.27 21.54 42.27
N ALA A 679 -10.00 20.57 42.80
CA ALA A 679 -10.34 20.44 44.24
C ALA A 679 -10.97 19.07 44.54
N GLY A 680 -10.60 18.43 45.65
CA GLY A 680 -11.32 17.27 46.21
C GLY A 680 -10.58 15.93 46.11
N GLY A 681 -9.76 15.61 47.12
CA GLY A 681 -9.22 14.25 47.30
C GLY A 681 -10.00 13.43 48.34
N VAL A 682 -9.46 12.23 48.62
CA VAL A 682 -9.84 11.26 49.70
C VAL A 682 -10.93 10.24 49.31
N GLY A 683 -10.65 8.93 49.42
CA GLY A 683 -11.70 7.90 49.24
C GLY A 683 -11.31 6.40 49.20
N ARG A 684 -10.42 5.95 50.09
CA ARG A 684 -9.87 4.57 50.20
C ARG A 684 -10.92 3.42 50.28
N ARG A 685 -10.56 2.24 49.72
CA ARG A 685 -11.17 0.88 49.85
C ARG A 685 -12.37 0.61 48.91
N ARG A 686 -12.55 -0.61 48.40
CA ARG A 686 -12.07 -1.93 48.89
C ARG A 686 -11.62 -2.86 47.78
#